data_AF-A0AA41Q145-F1
#
_entry.id   AF-A0AA41Q145-F1
#
_cell.length_a   1.000
_cell.length_b   1.000
_cell.length_c   1.000
_cell.angle_alpha   90.00
_cell.angle_beta   90.00
_cell.angle_gamma   90.00
#
_symmetry.space_group_name_H-M   'P 1'
#
loop_
_entity.id
_entity.type
_entity.pdbx_description
1 polymer ?
#
loop_
_entity_poly.entity_id
_entity_poly.type
_entity_poly.pdbx_seq_one_letter_code
_entity_poly.pdbx_strand_id
1 'polypeptide(L)'
;MTDVHRSVDAIWRMESARIIAALARMVRDVGLAEELAQDALVAALEQWPGQGVPDNPGAWLMLVAKRRAVDRIRRDRRLAETGAELAREADRDAGPAGGWAPDTADEPADLLRLMFVSCHPVLPTESRVALTLRLLGGLTAAEIARAFLTVEPLVARRIATAKQTLADAGVAFELPDGAELADRLASVLEVVYLIFNEGYSATSGDDLMRPGLCLEALRLGRLLADAAPDEAEVHGLVALMEIQASRAAARTGPGGEPVPLHAQNRGRWDPLLIRRGFAAMLRARAAGGTAGPYVLQAAIAVCHAQASSAEETDWPRIAGLYEALVRLVPSPVVRLNQAVAVGMAAGPEAGLALTEELLADPALRDYHLLPGVRGDLLLRSGRREEARREFERAAALTKNAAERDFLLRRAASVPAGAPGTRDQGPTLGEAAQAFLAREELPPATARSYGQTLQRLRLALGDGLPVAAMTADQVAGVFRTAWGSAAAATWNRHRAAVGSFGAWAEVPHLDARLVRRRDNSSRRKGTSSAGAAGPGEPPGGSDVLRRALQESALRERALWTLLRESEAAVSAVLGLNVEDLDVADRRALPGTSGRHRVAWRSSAAALLAELVGARTSGPLFLSDRRPGPARLRTLGARDICPHTGRGRLSYERAEYLCKTTTGLTLRQLRATG
;
A
#
# COMPACT_ATOMS: atom_id res chain seq x y z
N MET A 1 -15.33 35.04 8.04
CA MET A 1 -15.46 34.21 6.82
C MET A 1 -14.90 32.79 6.99
N THR A 2 -13.69 32.61 7.52
CA THR A 2 -13.06 31.29 7.74
C THR A 2 -13.78 30.40 8.76
N ASP A 3 -14.50 31.00 9.70
CA ASP A 3 -15.23 30.28 10.76
C ASP A 3 -16.50 29.61 10.20
N VAL A 4 -17.31 30.34 9.43
CA VAL A 4 -18.55 29.83 8.81
C VAL A 4 -18.26 28.66 7.85
N HIS A 5 -17.19 28.73 7.04
CA HIS A 5 -16.83 27.63 6.14
C HIS A 5 -16.45 26.36 6.91
N ARG A 6 -15.71 26.50 8.01
CA ARG A 6 -15.36 25.37 8.88
C ARG A 6 -16.59 24.80 9.58
N SER A 7 -17.52 25.64 10.01
CA SER A 7 -18.81 25.21 10.57
C SER A 7 -19.63 24.44 9.54
N VAL A 8 -19.72 24.94 8.31
CA VAL A 8 -20.41 24.27 7.19
C VAL A 8 -19.81 22.90 6.93
N ASP A 9 -18.48 22.78 6.83
CA ASP A 9 -17.80 21.50 6.62
C ASP A 9 -18.07 20.51 7.76
N ALA A 10 -18.07 20.98 9.01
CA ALA A 10 -18.35 20.14 10.17
C ALA A 10 -19.81 19.65 10.19
N ILE A 11 -20.76 20.55 9.94
CA ILE A 11 -22.20 20.23 9.84
C ILE A 11 -22.43 19.26 8.69
N TRP A 12 -21.82 19.50 7.53
CA TRP A 12 -21.95 18.63 6.38
C TRP A 12 -21.48 17.21 6.70
N ARG A 13 -20.30 17.05 7.31
CA ARG A 13 -19.82 15.71 7.73
C ARG A 13 -20.76 15.00 8.71
N MET A 14 -21.50 15.74 9.53
CA MET A 14 -22.45 15.17 10.48
C MET A 14 -23.79 14.78 9.84
N GLU A 15 -24.27 15.59 8.90
CA GLU A 15 -25.66 15.51 8.40
C GLU A 15 -25.77 14.90 7.00
N SER A 16 -24.71 14.88 6.19
CA SER A 16 -24.78 14.50 4.77
C SER A 16 -25.36 13.11 4.56
N ALA A 17 -24.95 12.13 5.37
CA ALA A 17 -25.42 10.75 5.24
C ALA A 17 -26.94 10.64 5.40
N ARG A 18 -27.50 11.32 6.41
CA ARG A 18 -28.95 11.33 6.68
C ARG A 18 -29.72 12.02 5.57
N ILE A 19 -29.20 13.15 5.09
CA ILE A 19 -29.79 13.91 3.98
C ILE A 19 -29.82 13.06 2.72
N ILE A 20 -28.68 12.48 2.33
CA ILE A 20 -28.56 11.64 1.14
C ILE A 20 -29.48 10.43 1.24
N ALA A 21 -29.50 9.74 2.39
CA ALA A 21 -30.36 8.58 2.59
C ALA A 21 -31.85 8.91 2.45
N ALA A 22 -32.29 10.03 3.06
CA ALA A 22 -33.67 10.48 2.96
C ALA A 22 -34.07 10.86 1.51
N LEU A 23 -33.15 11.48 0.76
CA LEU A 23 -33.37 11.84 -0.65
C LEU A 23 -33.34 10.62 -1.56
N ALA A 24 -32.45 9.65 -1.30
CA ALA A 24 -32.35 8.41 -2.06
C ALA A 24 -33.66 7.61 -1.99
N ARG A 25 -34.35 7.61 -0.84
CA ARG A 25 -35.72 7.06 -0.74
C ARG A 25 -36.71 7.79 -1.66
N MET A 26 -36.61 9.11 -1.79
CA MET A 26 -37.52 9.91 -2.61
C MET A 26 -37.29 9.75 -4.11
N VAL A 27 -36.02 9.77 -4.55
CA VAL A 27 -35.66 9.79 -5.98
C VAL A 27 -35.24 8.41 -6.51
N ARG A 28 -35.04 7.42 -5.64
CA ARG A 28 -34.63 6.04 -5.94
C ARG A 28 -33.32 5.94 -6.73
N ASP A 29 -32.47 6.96 -6.63
CA ASP A 29 -31.16 7.03 -7.25
C ASP A 29 -30.18 7.72 -6.29
N VAL A 30 -29.13 7.01 -5.88
CA VAL A 30 -28.15 7.51 -4.92
C VAL A 30 -27.26 8.61 -5.50
N GLY A 31 -26.96 8.53 -6.81
CA GLY A 31 -26.18 9.56 -7.49
C GLY A 31 -26.93 10.88 -7.51
N LEU A 32 -28.20 10.84 -7.94
CA LEU A 32 -29.08 12.01 -7.96
C LEU A 32 -29.35 12.55 -6.54
N ALA A 33 -29.52 11.67 -5.55
CA ALA A 33 -29.70 12.07 -4.16
C ALA A 33 -28.49 12.84 -3.63
N GLU A 34 -27.26 12.41 -3.93
CA GLU A 34 -26.06 13.15 -3.54
C GLU A 34 -25.99 14.52 -4.22
N GLU A 35 -26.30 14.60 -5.53
CA GLU A 35 -26.30 15.87 -6.26
C GLU A 35 -27.27 16.89 -5.64
N LEU A 36 -28.50 16.45 -5.34
CA LEU A 36 -29.50 17.30 -4.68
C LEU A 36 -29.09 17.74 -3.27
N ALA A 37 -28.36 16.88 -2.55
CA ALA A 37 -27.81 17.21 -1.24
C ALA A 37 -26.66 18.23 -1.35
N GLN A 38 -25.77 18.08 -2.34
CA GLN A 38 -24.69 19.03 -2.63
C GLN A 38 -25.24 20.40 -3.05
N ASP A 39 -26.32 20.41 -3.82
CA ASP A 39 -27.05 21.63 -4.17
C ASP A 39 -27.57 22.41 -2.96
N ALA A 40 -28.00 21.69 -1.90
CA ALA A 40 -28.39 22.31 -0.64
C ALA A 40 -27.18 22.85 0.13
N LEU A 41 -26.03 22.16 0.08
CA LEU A 41 -24.77 22.63 0.63
C LEU A 41 -24.29 23.92 -0.07
N VAL A 42 -24.41 24.00 -1.40
CA VAL A 42 -24.10 25.23 -2.16
C VAL A 42 -24.97 26.38 -1.70
N ALA A 43 -26.28 26.15 -1.50
CA ALA A 43 -27.18 27.18 -0.99
C ALA A 43 -26.79 27.66 0.43
N ALA A 44 -26.32 26.76 1.29
CA ALA A 44 -25.80 27.13 2.61
C ALA A 44 -24.54 28.01 2.51
N LEU A 45 -23.59 27.63 1.63
CA LEU A 45 -22.36 28.39 1.39
C LEU A 45 -22.63 29.78 0.82
N GLU A 46 -23.70 29.95 0.05
CA GLU A 46 -24.12 31.26 -0.48
C GLU A 46 -24.84 32.12 0.58
N GLN A 47 -25.73 31.54 1.39
CA GLN A 47 -26.64 32.29 2.25
C GLN A 47 -26.08 32.54 3.67
N TRP A 48 -25.45 31.55 4.29
CA TRP A 48 -25.02 31.64 5.69
C TRP A 48 -23.93 32.69 5.97
N PRO A 49 -22.99 33.00 5.05
CA PRO A 49 -22.04 34.08 5.27
C PRO A 49 -22.69 35.46 5.48
N GLY A 50 -23.86 35.70 4.87
CA GLY A 50 -24.60 36.96 5.00
C GLY A 50 -25.68 36.94 6.08
N GLN A 51 -26.31 35.79 6.32
CA GLN A 51 -27.47 35.67 7.22
C GLN A 51 -27.15 35.01 8.57
N GLY A 52 -25.93 34.49 8.74
CA GLY A 52 -25.56 33.66 9.89
C GLY A 52 -25.92 32.18 9.68
N VAL A 53 -25.33 31.31 10.50
CA VAL A 53 -25.66 29.88 10.53
C VAL A 53 -27.00 29.71 11.28
N PRO A 54 -28.01 29.02 10.72
CA PRO A 54 -29.27 28.78 11.40
C PRO A 54 -29.11 27.97 12.71
N ASP A 55 -30.04 28.13 13.66
CA ASP A 55 -30.01 27.41 14.95
C ASP A 55 -30.04 25.88 14.79
N ASN A 56 -30.77 25.39 13.77
CA ASN A 56 -30.77 23.99 13.37
C ASN A 56 -30.33 23.86 11.90
N PRO A 57 -29.01 23.83 11.64
CA PRO A 57 -28.50 23.85 10.28
C PRO A 57 -28.74 22.54 9.53
N GLY A 58 -28.79 21.41 10.23
CA GLY A 58 -29.12 20.10 9.64
C GLY A 58 -30.55 20.04 9.11
N ALA A 59 -31.53 20.50 9.91
CA ALA A 59 -32.92 20.58 9.49
C ALA A 59 -33.10 21.56 8.30
N TRP A 60 -32.36 22.67 8.30
CA TRP A 60 -32.37 23.61 7.18
C TRP A 60 -31.86 22.96 5.89
N LEU A 61 -30.71 22.27 5.93
CA LEU A 61 -30.13 21.57 4.79
C LEU A 61 -31.08 20.49 4.26
N MET A 62 -31.65 19.69 5.14
CA MET A 62 -32.65 18.66 4.79
C MET A 62 -33.85 19.28 4.08
N LEU A 63 -34.40 20.39 4.60
CA LEU A 63 -35.54 21.07 4.02
C LEU A 63 -35.23 21.59 2.61
N VAL A 64 -34.09 22.25 2.43
CA VAL A 64 -33.66 22.78 1.12
C VAL A 64 -33.47 21.64 0.12
N ALA A 65 -32.81 20.55 0.53
CA ALA A 65 -32.57 19.42 -0.34
C ALA A 65 -33.88 18.71 -0.75
N LYS A 66 -34.81 18.51 0.19
CA LYS A 66 -36.14 17.94 -0.11
C LYS A 66 -36.94 18.79 -1.09
N ARG A 67 -36.90 20.13 -0.95
CA ARG A 67 -37.56 21.05 -1.90
C ARG A 67 -37.00 20.86 -3.30
N ARG A 68 -35.68 20.82 -3.46
CA ARG A 68 -35.03 20.58 -4.76
C ARG A 68 -35.39 19.20 -5.33
N ALA A 69 -35.46 18.16 -4.51
CA ALA A 69 -35.89 16.85 -4.96
C ALA A 69 -37.34 16.85 -5.49
N VAL A 70 -38.26 17.49 -4.77
CA VAL A 70 -39.65 17.66 -5.24
C VAL A 70 -39.72 18.44 -6.54
N ASP A 71 -38.95 19.53 -6.66
CA ASP A 71 -38.91 20.33 -7.89
C ASP A 71 -38.33 19.53 -9.07
N ARG A 72 -37.32 18.69 -8.82
CA ARG A 72 -36.76 17.76 -9.82
C ARG A 72 -37.81 16.73 -10.27
N ILE A 73 -38.49 16.07 -9.33
CA ILE A 73 -39.55 15.09 -9.62
C ILE A 73 -40.69 15.74 -10.43
N ARG A 74 -41.11 16.95 -10.04
CA ARG A 74 -42.12 17.71 -10.79
C ARG A 74 -41.65 18.04 -12.20
N ARG A 75 -40.37 18.40 -12.37
CA ARG A 75 -39.78 18.67 -13.68
C ARG A 75 -39.71 17.42 -14.54
N ASP A 76 -39.27 16.29 -13.99
CA ASP A 76 -39.25 15.01 -14.72
C ASP A 76 -40.64 14.57 -15.13
N ARG A 77 -41.61 14.70 -14.23
CA ARG A 77 -43.02 14.41 -14.52
C ARG A 77 -43.52 15.32 -15.64
N ARG A 78 -43.28 16.63 -15.59
CA ARG A 78 -43.62 17.55 -16.69
C ARG A 78 -42.88 17.23 -17.98
N LEU A 79 -41.62 16.83 -17.97
CA LEU A 79 -40.88 16.47 -19.19
C LEU A 79 -41.38 15.15 -19.79
N ALA A 80 -41.73 14.17 -18.94
CA ALA A 80 -42.36 12.93 -19.36
C ALA A 80 -43.79 13.17 -19.87
N GLU A 81 -44.54 14.05 -19.21
CA GLU A 81 -45.84 14.54 -19.65
C GLU A 81 -45.71 15.32 -20.96
N THR A 82 -44.79 16.27 -21.13
CA THR A 82 -44.56 17.01 -22.39
C THR A 82 -44.05 16.10 -23.52
N GLY A 83 -43.24 15.09 -23.21
CA GLY A 83 -42.85 14.03 -24.15
C GLY A 83 -44.02 13.11 -24.54
N ALA A 84 -44.99 12.94 -23.65
CA ALA A 84 -46.24 12.21 -23.90
C ALA A 84 -47.39 13.10 -24.43
N GLU A 85 -47.34 14.42 -24.25
CA GLU A 85 -48.30 15.45 -24.70
C GLU A 85 -48.06 15.79 -26.16
N LEU A 86 -46.85 15.56 -26.70
CA LEU A 86 -46.65 15.41 -28.15
C LEU A 86 -47.44 14.23 -28.75
N ALA A 87 -48.00 13.34 -27.92
CA ALA A 87 -48.90 12.28 -28.35
C ALA A 87 -50.37 12.47 -27.91
N ARG A 88 -50.70 13.36 -26.96
CA ARG A 88 -52.09 13.65 -26.54
C ARG A 88 -52.25 15.06 -25.94
N GLU A 89 -52.61 16.01 -26.78
CA GLU A 89 -53.39 17.18 -26.34
C GLU A 89 -54.76 16.71 -25.83
N ALA A 90 -55.17 17.24 -24.66
CA ALA A 90 -56.49 17.18 -23.98
C ALA A 90 -56.58 16.23 -22.76
N ASP A 91 -56.41 16.75 -21.52
CA ASP A 91 -57.51 17.22 -20.67
C ASP A 91 -56.99 17.81 -19.32
N ARG A 92 -57.82 18.61 -18.64
CA ARG A 92 -57.51 19.64 -17.65
C ARG A 92 -57.29 19.21 -16.18
N ASP A 93 -56.63 20.12 -15.45
CA ASP A 93 -56.78 20.59 -14.05
C ASP A 93 -56.95 19.61 -12.87
N ALA A 94 -56.00 19.68 -11.91
CA ALA A 94 -56.19 20.17 -10.52
C ALA A 94 -55.09 19.67 -9.55
N GLY A 95 -54.50 20.57 -8.75
CA GLY A 95 -53.76 20.24 -7.52
C GLY A 95 -54.71 19.89 -6.35
N PRO A 96 -54.22 19.47 -5.16
CA PRO A 96 -53.47 20.41 -4.30
C PRO A 96 -52.34 19.81 -3.43
N ALA A 97 -51.71 20.72 -2.67
CA ALA A 97 -50.62 20.53 -1.71
C ALA A 97 -50.95 19.63 -0.51
N GLY A 98 -49.95 18.87 -0.04
CA GLY A 98 -49.92 18.23 1.27
C GLY A 98 -48.53 18.41 1.89
N GLY A 99 -48.45 19.09 3.04
CA GLY A 99 -47.23 19.25 3.81
C GLY A 99 -46.80 17.91 4.41
N TRP A 100 -45.61 17.44 4.03
CA TRP A 100 -45.03 16.23 4.60
C TRP A 100 -44.18 16.64 5.81
N ALA A 101 -44.65 16.32 7.02
CA ALA A 101 -43.85 16.45 8.23
C ALA A 101 -42.63 15.52 8.15
N PRO A 102 -41.45 15.92 8.65
CA PRO A 102 -40.29 15.04 8.69
C PRO A 102 -40.57 13.89 9.66
N ASP A 103 -40.99 12.74 9.15
CA ASP A 103 -41.05 11.54 9.96
C ASP A 103 -39.61 11.05 10.20
N THR A 104 -39.13 11.22 11.42
CA THR A 104 -37.78 10.81 11.85
C THR A 104 -37.71 9.31 12.17
N ALA A 105 -38.85 8.61 12.20
CA ALA A 105 -38.91 7.19 12.56
C ALA A 105 -38.15 6.28 11.58
N ASP A 106 -38.04 6.67 10.32
CA ASP A 106 -37.37 5.90 9.28
C ASP A 106 -35.85 6.17 9.17
N GLU A 107 -35.29 7.11 9.93
CA GLU A 107 -33.90 7.54 9.76
C GLU A 107 -32.87 6.40 9.92
N PRO A 108 -32.95 5.52 10.94
CA PRO A 108 -32.02 4.39 11.07
C PRO A 108 -32.14 3.41 9.90
N ALA A 109 -33.36 3.17 9.41
CA ALA A 109 -33.62 2.28 8.29
C ALA A 109 -33.06 2.85 6.98
N ASP A 110 -33.20 4.17 6.74
CA ASP A 110 -32.67 4.82 5.55
C ASP A 110 -31.13 4.81 5.52
N LEU A 111 -30.47 5.02 6.67
CA LEU A 111 -29.02 4.90 6.77
C LEU A 111 -28.54 3.48 6.48
N LEU A 112 -29.25 2.47 6.99
CA LEU A 112 -28.94 1.06 6.71
C LEU A 112 -29.10 0.73 5.22
N ARG A 113 -30.19 1.20 4.59
CA ARG A 113 -30.37 1.10 3.12
C ARG A 113 -29.21 1.73 2.37
N LEU A 114 -28.78 2.93 2.78
CA LEU A 114 -27.64 3.61 2.15
C LEU A 114 -26.33 2.84 2.32
N MET A 115 -26.10 2.20 3.48
CA MET A 115 -24.96 1.30 3.69
C MET A 115 -25.00 0.11 2.72
N PHE A 116 -26.15 -0.56 2.59
CA PHE A 116 -26.28 -1.71 1.70
C PHE A 116 -26.09 -1.35 0.23
N VAL A 117 -26.66 -0.23 -0.22
CA VAL A 117 -26.47 0.23 -1.60
C VAL A 117 -25.02 0.62 -1.87
N SER A 118 -24.39 1.35 -0.94
CA SER A 118 -22.98 1.76 -1.09
C SER A 118 -22.02 0.56 -1.09
N CYS A 119 -22.38 -0.50 -0.37
CA CYS A 119 -21.64 -1.75 -0.27
C CYS A 119 -22.18 -2.85 -1.19
N HIS A 120 -22.98 -2.52 -2.20
CA HIS A 120 -23.60 -3.54 -3.06
C HIS A 120 -22.52 -4.38 -3.79
N PRO A 121 -22.65 -5.72 -3.86
CA PRO A 121 -21.61 -6.58 -4.43
C PRO A 121 -21.40 -6.44 -5.94
N VAL A 122 -22.33 -5.77 -6.65
CA VAL A 122 -22.11 -5.35 -8.05
C VAL A 122 -20.90 -4.42 -8.19
N LEU A 123 -20.54 -3.73 -7.11
CA LEU A 123 -19.38 -2.86 -7.06
C LEU A 123 -18.14 -3.64 -6.61
N PRO A 124 -16.98 -3.42 -7.24
CA PRO A 124 -15.72 -3.94 -6.75
C PRO A 124 -15.38 -3.30 -5.38
N THR A 125 -14.63 -4.02 -4.55
CA THR A 125 -14.34 -3.62 -3.16
C THR A 125 -13.79 -2.20 -3.02
N GLU A 126 -12.86 -1.79 -3.89
CA GLU A 126 -12.30 -0.43 -3.88
C GLU A 126 -13.35 0.66 -4.16
N SER A 127 -14.35 0.34 -4.98
CA SER A 127 -15.47 1.23 -5.27
C SER A 127 -16.44 1.28 -4.09
N ARG A 128 -16.73 0.15 -3.43
CA ARG A 128 -17.54 0.11 -2.20
C ARG A 128 -16.92 0.99 -1.11
N VAL A 129 -15.62 0.84 -0.87
CA VAL A 129 -14.88 1.64 0.13
C VAL A 129 -14.95 3.14 -0.20
N ALA A 130 -14.63 3.51 -1.44
CA ALA A 130 -14.64 4.91 -1.86
C ALA A 130 -16.04 5.54 -1.79
N LEU A 131 -17.06 4.80 -2.23
CA LEU A 131 -18.45 5.26 -2.22
C LEU A 131 -18.99 5.39 -0.80
N THR A 132 -18.74 4.43 0.08
CA THR A 132 -19.13 4.48 1.51
C THR A 132 -18.48 5.66 2.22
N LEU A 133 -17.18 5.89 2.03
CA LEU A 133 -16.50 7.07 2.61
C LEU A 133 -17.03 8.39 2.07
N ARG A 134 -17.45 8.41 0.80
CA ARG A 134 -18.03 9.61 0.19
C ARG A 134 -19.42 9.91 0.72
N LEU A 135 -20.34 8.94 0.63
CA LEU A 135 -21.76 9.12 0.91
C LEU A 135 -22.04 9.14 2.41
N LEU A 136 -21.49 8.17 3.14
CA LEU A 136 -21.72 8.07 4.57
C LEU A 136 -20.68 8.84 5.36
N GLY A 137 -19.41 8.76 4.95
CA GLY A 137 -18.31 9.48 5.62
C GLY A 137 -18.29 10.99 5.37
N GLY A 138 -18.94 11.46 4.31
CA GLY A 138 -18.90 12.88 3.91
C GLY A 138 -17.51 13.34 3.46
N LEU A 139 -16.58 12.42 3.17
CA LEU A 139 -15.24 12.77 2.71
C LEU A 139 -15.27 13.25 1.26
N THR A 140 -14.39 14.19 0.94
CA THR A 140 -14.09 14.61 -0.44
C THR A 140 -13.23 13.59 -1.16
N ALA A 141 -13.24 13.61 -2.50
CA ALA A 141 -12.34 12.77 -3.30
C ALA A 141 -10.87 13.04 -2.97
N ALA A 142 -10.49 14.29 -2.68
CA ALA A 142 -9.16 14.68 -2.24
C ALA A 142 -8.77 14.06 -0.89
N GLU A 143 -9.69 14.02 0.07
CA GLU A 143 -9.45 13.41 1.39
C GLU A 143 -9.30 11.90 1.28
N ILE A 144 -10.18 11.23 0.52
CA ILE A 144 -10.09 9.80 0.25
C ILE A 144 -8.78 9.49 -0.47
N ALA A 145 -8.42 10.24 -1.51
CA ALA A 145 -7.17 10.04 -2.24
C ALA A 145 -5.95 10.14 -1.33
N ARG A 146 -5.91 11.14 -0.45
CA ARG A 146 -4.87 11.29 0.57
C ARG A 146 -4.85 10.12 1.55
N ALA A 147 -6.03 9.68 1.98
CA ALA A 147 -6.20 8.59 2.94
C ALA A 147 -5.73 7.24 2.39
N PHE A 148 -5.79 7.02 1.06
CA PHE A 148 -5.31 5.81 0.39
C PHE A 148 -4.01 6.00 -0.43
N LEU A 149 -3.32 7.15 -0.26
CA LEU A 149 -2.11 7.52 -1.00
C LEU A 149 -2.21 7.36 -2.52
N THR A 150 -3.33 7.79 -3.07
CA THR A 150 -3.61 7.80 -4.49
C THR A 150 -3.88 9.22 -4.99
N VAL A 151 -4.24 9.36 -6.26
CA VAL A 151 -4.54 10.66 -6.89
C VAL A 151 -6.03 10.93 -6.88
N GLU A 152 -6.40 12.18 -6.61
CA GLU A 152 -7.80 12.63 -6.54
C GLU A 152 -8.62 12.31 -7.80
N PRO A 153 -8.11 12.52 -9.04
CA PRO A 153 -8.87 12.20 -10.25
C PRO A 153 -9.27 10.72 -10.36
N LEU A 154 -8.42 9.81 -9.86
CA LEU A 154 -8.71 8.37 -9.87
C LEU A 154 -9.87 8.04 -8.91
N VAL A 155 -9.87 8.66 -7.72
CA VAL A 155 -10.94 8.47 -6.73
C VAL A 155 -12.25 9.10 -7.21
N ALA A 156 -12.21 10.32 -7.74
CA ALA A 156 -13.39 10.99 -8.29
C ALA A 156 -14.03 10.16 -9.41
N ARG A 157 -13.22 9.67 -10.36
CA ARG A 157 -13.69 8.77 -11.41
C ARG A 157 -14.28 7.49 -10.84
N ARG A 158 -13.63 6.87 -9.84
CA ARG A 158 -14.10 5.64 -9.20
C ARG A 158 -15.48 5.82 -8.56
N ILE A 159 -15.68 6.92 -7.83
CA ILE A 159 -16.97 7.26 -7.21
C ILE A 159 -18.04 7.47 -8.28
N ALA A 160 -17.73 8.25 -9.33
CA ALA A 160 -18.68 8.50 -10.42
C ALA A 160 -19.08 7.20 -11.15
N THR A 161 -18.11 6.35 -11.49
CA THR A 161 -18.37 5.05 -12.09
C THR A 161 -19.19 4.15 -11.16
N ALA A 162 -18.91 4.13 -9.85
CA ALA A 162 -19.67 3.32 -8.90
C ALA A 162 -21.16 3.71 -8.86
N LYS A 163 -21.46 5.03 -8.82
CA LYS A 163 -22.84 5.51 -8.88
C LYS A 163 -23.53 5.12 -10.19
N GLN A 164 -22.85 5.30 -11.32
CA GLN A 164 -23.38 4.90 -12.62
C GLN A 164 -23.67 3.40 -12.67
N THR A 165 -22.77 2.57 -12.17
CA THR A 165 -22.98 1.10 -12.11
C THR A 165 -24.18 0.72 -11.25
N LEU A 166 -24.42 1.40 -10.12
CA LEU A 166 -25.61 1.16 -9.29
C LEU A 166 -26.90 1.55 -10.03
N ALA A 167 -26.89 2.68 -10.73
CA ALA A 167 -28.04 3.16 -11.51
C ALA A 167 -28.33 2.23 -12.70
N ASP A 168 -27.30 1.86 -13.48
CA ASP A 168 -27.42 0.95 -14.63
C ASP A 168 -27.91 -0.45 -14.22
N ALA A 169 -27.49 -0.93 -13.05
CA ALA A 169 -27.93 -2.19 -12.49
C ALA A 169 -29.34 -2.13 -11.85
N GLY A 170 -29.94 -0.93 -11.74
CA GLY A 170 -31.25 -0.75 -11.14
C GLY A 170 -31.32 -1.19 -9.67
N VAL A 171 -30.25 -0.97 -8.90
CA VAL A 171 -30.20 -1.39 -7.49
C VAL A 171 -31.26 -0.64 -6.69
N ALA A 172 -32.22 -1.37 -6.13
CA ALA A 172 -33.30 -0.80 -5.34
C ALA A 172 -32.79 -0.21 -4.01
N PHE A 173 -33.33 0.94 -3.62
CA PHE A 173 -33.10 1.53 -2.29
C PHE A 173 -34.06 0.92 -1.27
N GLU A 174 -33.91 -0.37 -1.00
CA GLU A 174 -34.77 -1.16 -0.11
C GLU A 174 -33.94 -1.98 0.88
N LEU A 175 -34.56 -2.42 1.98
CA LEU A 175 -33.90 -3.34 2.89
C LEU A 175 -33.99 -4.75 2.30
N PRO A 176 -32.86 -5.47 2.14
CA PRO A 176 -32.88 -6.86 1.70
C PRO A 176 -33.59 -7.73 2.75
N ASP A 177 -34.29 -8.77 2.30
CA ASP A 177 -34.99 -9.71 3.16
C ASP A 177 -34.29 -11.08 3.22
N GLY A 178 -34.63 -11.87 4.24
CA GLY A 178 -34.21 -13.26 4.38
C GLY A 178 -32.69 -13.47 4.25
N ALA A 179 -32.29 -14.36 3.35
CA ALA A 179 -30.89 -14.75 3.16
C ALA A 179 -30.04 -13.63 2.51
N GLU A 180 -30.64 -12.72 1.74
CA GLU A 180 -29.92 -11.62 1.10
C GLU A 180 -29.39 -10.61 2.13
N LEU A 181 -30.10 -10.43 3.25
CA LEU A 181 -29.69 -9.57 4.35
C LEU A 181 -28.31 -9.97 4.90
N ALA A 182 -28.08 -11.27 5.10
CA ALA A 182 -26.82 -11.79 5.65
C ALA A 182 -25.63 -11.49 4.74
N ASP A 183 -25.77 -11.72 3.43
CA ASP A 183 -24.70 -11.46 2.45
C ASP A 183 -24.43 -9.95 2.31
N ARG A 184 -25.49 -9.13 2.29
CA ARG A 184 -25.36 -7.67 2.24
C ARG A 184 -24.70 -7.13 3.50
N LEU A 185 -25.08 -7.63 4.66
CA LEU A 185 -24.47 -7.27 5.94
C LEU A 185 -23.00 -7.67 6.00
N ALA A 186 -22.65 -8.87 5.55
CA ALA A 186 -21.26 -9.31 5.47
C ALA A 186 -20.41 -8.35 4.62
N SER A 187 -20.94 -7.87 3.48
CA SER A 187 -20.24 -6.89 2.64
C SER A 187 -20.08 -5.53 3.32
N VAL A 188 -21.08 -5.05 4.06
CA VAL A 188 -20.96 -3.81 4.83
C VAL A 188 -19.90 -3.94 5.93
N LEU A 189 -19.93 -5.03 6.69
CA LEU A 189 -18.96 -5.29 7.75
C LEU A 189 -17.53 -5.38 7.20
N GLU A 190 -17.34 -6.06 6.06
CA GLU A 190 -16.07 -6.12 5.35
C GLU A 190 -15.55 -4.71 5.00
N VAL A 191 -16.39 -3.88 4.38
CA VAL A 191 -16.00 -2.52 3.97
C VAL A 191 -15.62 -1.66 5.18
N VAL A 192 -16.43 -1.67 6.24
CA VAL A 192 -16.14 -0.92 7.46
C VAL A 192 -14.82 -1.38 8.09
N TYR A 193 -14.59 -2.69 8.16
CA TYR A 193 -13.35 -3.23 8.72
C TYR A 193 -12.12 -2.94 7.84
N LEU A 194 -12.27 -2.95 6.51
CA LEU A 194 -11.19 -2.57 5.59
C LEU A 194 -10.78 -1.10 5.79
N ILE A 195 -11.74 -0.19 5.93
CA ILE A 195 -11.47 1.22 6.23
C ILE A 195 -10.73 1.33 7.58
N PHE A 196 -11.18 0.59 8.59
CA PHE A 196 -10.54 0.58 9.90
C PHE A 196 -9.10 0.07 9.81
N ASN A 197 -8.86 -1.06 9.14
CA ASN A 197 -7.55 -1.68 9.01
C ASN A 197 -6.55 -0.79 8.28
N GLU A 198 -6.94 -0.15 7.18
CA GLU A 198 -6.08 0.81 6.47
C GLU A 198 -5.75 2.02 7.36
N GLY A 199 -6.67 2.41 8.24
CA GLY A 199 -6.40 3.40 9.28
C GLY A 199 -5.46 2.91 10.37
N TYR A 200 -5.63 1.68 10.84
CA TYR A 200 -4.99 1.18 12.07
C TYR A 200 -3.59 0.61 11.83
N SER A 201 -3.33 0.11 10.63
CA SER A 201 -2.03 -0.36 10.15
C SER A 201 -1.87 0.09 8.69
N ALA A 202 -1.31 1.29 8.49
CA ALA A 202 -1.21 1.86 7.16
C ALA A 202 -0.37 0.99 6.21
N THR A 203 -0.98 0.52 5.11
CA THR A 203 -0.35 -0.42 4.17
C THR A 203 0.90 0.17 3.51
N SER A 204 0.95 1.49 3.39
CA SER A 204 2.09 2.23 2.84
C SER A 204 2.17 3.65 3.39
N GLY A 205 3.34 4.28 3.21
CA GLY A 205 3.63 5.63 3.68
C GLY A 205 4.66 5.67 4.81
N ASP A 206 4.81 6.87 5.37
CA ASP A 206 5.77 7.16 6.46
C ASP A 206 5.12 6.96 7.84
N ASP A 207 3.79 7.11 7.96
CA ASP A 207 3.05 6.97 9.21
C ASP A 207 2.63 5.51 9.46
N LEU A 208 2.65 5.07 10.73
CA LEU A 208 2.18 3.75 11.14
C LEU A 208 0.65 3.63 11.10
N MET A 209 -0.05 4.73 11.37
CA MET A 209 -1.51 4.81 11.46
C MET A 209 -2.03 6.07 10.78
N ARG A 210 -3.30 6.04 10.35
CA ARG A 210 -4.09 7.16 9.86
C ARG A 210 -5.32 7.32 10.77
N PRO A 211 -5.19 8.01 11.93
CA PRO A 211 -6.25 8.07 12.94
C PRO A 211 -7.60 8.55 12.40
N GLY A 212 -7.60 9.45 11.41
CA GLY A 212 -8.83 9.92 10.76
C GLY A 212 -9.67 8.79 10.16
N LEU A 213 -9.05 7.80 9.50
CA LEU A 213 -9.77 6.65 8.94
C LEU A 213 -10.29 5.72 10.04
N CYS A 214 -9.53 5.51 11.13
CA CYS A 214 -10.01 4.72 12.26
C CYS A 214 -11.25 5.34 12.90
N LEU A 215 -11.22 6.66 13.13
CA LEU A 215 -12.34 7.39 13.71
C LEU A 215 -13.57 7.33 12.79
N GLU A 216 -13.35 7.43 11.48
CA GLU A 216 -14.44 7.33 10.51
C GLU A 216 -15.06 5.93 10.49
N ALA A 217 -14.24 4.88 10.46
CA ALA A 217 -14.74 3.50 10.54
C ALA A 217 -15.47 3.20 11.86
N LEU A 218 -14.98 3.73 12.98
CA LEU A 218 -15.68 3.63 14.28
C LEU A 218 -17.04 4.33 14.24
N ARG A 219 -17.12 5.52 13.62
CA ARG A 219 -18.38 6.25 13.44
C ARG A 219 -19.36 5.44 12.60
N LEU A 220 -18.91 4.91 11.46
CA LEU A 220 -19.72 4.06 10.58
C LEU A 220 -20.18 2.77 11.27
N GLY A 221 -19.30 2.10 12.01
CA GLY A 221 -19.64 0.90 12.77
C GLY A 221 -20.69 1.16 13.86
N ARG A 222 -20.59 2.29 14.57
CA ARG A 222 -21.60 2.69 15.57
C ARG A 222 -22.95 3.01 14.92
N LEU A 223 -22.96 3.72 13.80
CA LEU A 223 -24.18 3.97 13.03
C LEU A 223 -24.84 2.65 12.59
N LEU A 224 -24.03 1.67 12.15
CA LEU A 224 -24.53 0.35 11.79
C LEU A 224 -25.10 -0.40 13.00
N ALA A 225 -24.45 -0.32 14.17
CA ALA A 225 -24.92 -0.95 15.40
C ALA A 225 -26.22 -0.35 15.93
N ASP A 226 -26.43 0.95 15.72
CA ASP A 226 -27.69 1.62 16.06
C ASP A 226 -28.81 1.25 15.07
N ALA A 227 -28.47 1.05 13.79
CA ALA A 227 -29.43 0.69 12.76
C ALA A 227 -29.78 -0.82 12.71
N ALA A 228 -28.88 -1.69 13.17
CA ALA A 228 -29.05 -3.14 13.23
C ALA A 228 -28.74 -3.67 14.65
N PRO A 229 -29.56 -3.33 15.65
CA PRO A 229 -29.27 -3.61 17.06
C PRO A 229 -29.30 -5.10 17.42
N ASP A 230 -30.01 -5.92 16.64
CA ASP A 230 -30.18 -7.36 16.89
C ASP A 230 -29.11 -8.22 16.20
N GLU A 231 -28.16 -7.60 15.49
CA GLU A 231 -27.12 -8.31 14.73
C GLU A 231 -25.82 -8.47 15.53
N ALA A 232 -25.53 -9.70 15.97
CA ALA A 232 -24.38 -9.98 16.83
C ALA A 232 -23.03 -9.61 16.18
N GLU A 233 -22.87 -9.86 14.87
CA GLU A 233 -21.63 -9.57 14.14
C GLU A 233 -21.35 -8.07 13.99
N VAL A 234 -22.39 -7.24 13.96
CA VAL A 234 -22.25 -5.77 13.94
C VAL A 234 -21.62 -5.30 15.26
N HIS A 235 -22.18 -5.76 16.38
CA HIS A 235 -21.64 -5.45 17.70
C HIS A 235 -20.25 -6.05 17.91
N GLY A 236 -19.99 -7.25 17.36
CA GLY A 236 -18.67 -7.86 17.33
C GLY A 236 -17.63 -6.99 16.62
N LEU A 237 -17.95 -6.49 15.42
CA LEU A 237 -17.05 -5.61 14.68
C LEU A 237 -16.78 -4.29 15.42
N VAL A 238 -17.82 -3.66 15.99
CA VAL A 238 -17.63 -2.46 16.81
C VAL A 238 -16.75 -2.75 18.03
N ALA A 239 -17.00 -3.85 18.74
CA ALA A 239 -16.18 -4.25 19.89
C ALA A 239 -14.70 -4.41 19.52
N LEU A 240 -14.44 -5.10 18.40
CA LEU A 240 -13.09 -5.29 17.87
C LEU A 240 -12.40 -3.96 17.57
N MET A 241 -13.06 -3.07 16.82
CA MET A 241 -12.50 -1.78 16.44
C MET A 241 -12.25 -0.86 17.64
N GLU A 242 -13.18 -0.79 18.59
CA GLU A 242 -13.05 0.02 19.82
C GLU A 242 -11.84 -0.42 20.65
N ILE A 243 -11.69 -1.74 20.85
CA ILE A 243 -10.58 -2.30 21.63
C ILE A 243 -9.25 -2.11 20.89
N GLN A 244 -9.22 -2.30 19.57
CA GLN A 244 -8.00 -2.02 18.80
C GLN A 244 -7.63 -0.54 18.84
N ALA A 245 -8.58 0.36 18.62
CA ALA A 245 -8.38 1.81 18.65
C ALA A 245 -7.93 2.32 20.02
N SER A 246 -8.35 1.67 21.12
CA SER A 246 -7.91 2.02 22.47
C SER A 246 -6.38 2.05 22.62
N ARG A 247 -5.67 1.30 21.80
CA ARG A 247 -4.21 1.14 21.85
C ARG A 247 -3.46 2.21 21.06
N ALA A 248 -4.15 3.08 20.32
CA ALA A 248 -3.54 4.01 19.36
C ALA A 248 -2.35 4.78 19.96
N ALA A 249 -2.51 5.35 21.15
CA ALA A 249 -1.45 6.12 21.83
C ALA A 249 -0.26 5.26 22.27
N ALA A 250 -0.44 3.96 22.48
CA ALA A 250 0.60 3.04 22.94
C ALA A 250 1.35 2.32 21.80
N ARG A 251 0.89 2.46 20.54
CA ARG A 251 1.47 1.79 19.37
C ARG A 251 2.75 2.43 18.85
N THR A 252 3.01 3.69 19.19
CA THR A 252 4.20 4.43 18.78
C THR A 252 4.97 4.93 20.00
N GLY A 253 6.29 4.76 19.97
CA GLY A 253 7.18 5.34 20.96
C GLY A 253 7.49 6.82 20.70
N PRO A 254 8.31 7.47 21.55
CA PRO A 254 8.59 8.90 21.46
C PRO A 254 9.21 9.36 20.14
N GLY A 255 9.90 8.47 19.43
CA GLY A 255 10.49 8.73 18.11
C GLY A 255 9.60 8.32 16.93
N GLY A 256 8.35 7.93 17.19
CA GLY A 256 7.42 7.43 16.16
C GLY A 256 7.62 5.96 15.79
N GLU A 257 8.50 5.24 16.49
CA GLU A 257 8.78 3.84 16.23
C GLU A 257 7.61 2.91 16.62
N PRO A 258 7.31 1.85 15.84
CA PRO A 258 6.32 0.86 16.22
C PRO A 258 6.68 0.14 17.53
N VAL A 259 5.69 -0.02 18.41
CA VAL A 259 5.81 -0.75 19.67
C VAL A 259 4.99 -2.06 19.59
N PRO A 260 5.64 -3.24 19.68
CA PRO A 260 4.96 -4.53 19.67
C PRO A 260 3.93 -4.67 20.78
N LEU A 261 2.83 -5.38 20.53
CA LEU A 261 1.71 -5.49 21.48
C LEU A 261 2.12 -5.85 22.92
N HIS A 262 3.05 -6.79 23.11
CA HIS A 262 3.53 -7.19 24.43
C HIS A 262 4.42 -6.14 25.12
N ALA A 263 4.99 -5.22 24.36
CA ALA A 263 5.82 -4.12 24.88
C ALA A 263 5.01 -2.81 25.04
N GLN A 264 3.73 -2.78 24.64
CA GLN A 264 2.89 -1.60 24.79
C GLN A 264 2.57 -1.36 26.27
N ASN A 265 2.77 -0.13 26.74
CA ASN A 265 2.31 0.28 28.05
C ASN A 265 0.77 0.30 28.07
N ARG A 266 0.15 -0.68 28.74
CA ARG A 266 -1.31 -0.83 28.84
C ARG A 266 -1.97 0.31 29.61
N GLY A 267 -1.25 1.00 30.49
CA GLY A 267 -1.74 2.22 31.15
C GLY A 267 -1.96 3.40 30.20
N ARG A 268 -1.42 3.33 28.97
CA ARG A 268 -1.68 4.31 27.90
C ARG A 268 -2.84 3.92 26.98
N TRP A 269 -3.53 2.80 27.25
CA TRP A 269 -4.70 2.40 26.47
C TRP A 269 -5.91 3.21 26.94
N ASP A 270 -6.76 3.63 25.99
CA ASP A 270 -7.92 4.46 26.28
C ASP A 270 -9.01 3.65 27.04
N PRO A 271 -9.27 3.96 28.32
CA PRO A 271 -10.21 3.20 29.13
C PRO A 271 -11.68 3.42 28.72
N LEU A 272 -12.00 4.51 28.01
CA LEU A 272 -13.35 4.76 27.50
C LEU A 272 -13.61 3.84 26.30
N LEU A 273 -12.67 3.74 25.36
CA LEU A 273 -12.79 2.86 24.20
C LEU A 273 -12.83 1.37 24.63
N ILE A 274 -12.03 0.97 25.63
CA ILE A 274 -12.11 -0.40 26.20
C ILE A 274 -13.52 -0.67 26.76
N ARG A 275 -14.07 0.25 27.56
CA ARG A 275 -15.42 0.11 28.12
C ARG A 275 -16.50 0.02 27.05
N ARG A 276 -16.42 0.84 25.99
CA ARG A 276 -17.33 0.78 24.84
C ARG A 276 -17.22 -0.55 24.11
N GLY A 277 -16.00 -1.05 23.91
CA GLY A 277 -15.75 -2.34 23.30
C GLY A 277 -16.34 -3.50 24.10
N PHE A 278 -16.19 -3.48 25.43
CA PHE A 278 -16.83 -4.47 26.30
C PHE A 278 -18.36 -4.40 26.27
N ALA A 279 -18.93 -3.18 26.28
CA ALA A 279 -20.38 -3.00 26.17
C ALA A 279 -20.91 -3.51 24.82
N ALA A 280 -20.20 -3.27 23.71
CA ALA A 280 -20.55 -3.83 22.41
C ALA A 280 -20.46 -5.36 22.41
N MET A 281 -19.42 -5.95 23.01
CA MET A 281 -19.32 -7.41 23.13
C MET A 281 -20.47 -8.02 23.95
N LEU A 282 -20.93 -7.34 25.01
CA LEU A 282 -22.10 -7.77 25.77
C LEU A 282 -23.39 -7.71 24.93
N ARG A 283 -23.56 -6.68 24.10
CA ARG A 283 -24.68 -6.59 23.14
C ARG A 283 -24.62 -7.70 22.10
N ALA A 284 -23.44 -8.00 21.55
CA ALA A 284 -23.25 -9.13 20.63
C ALA A 284 -23.71 -10.45 21.27
N ARG A 285 -23.35 -10.67 22.54
CA ARG A 285 -23.78 -11.86 23.28
C ARG A 285 -25.29 -11.88 23.55
N ALA A 286 -25.90 -10.74 23.82
CA ALA A 286 -27.33 -10.62 24.08
C ALA A 286 -28.18 -10.85 22.82
N ALA A 287 -27.71 -10.39 21.66
CA ALA A 287 -28.32 -10.66 20.36
C ALA A 287 -28.36 -12.17 20.03
N GLY A 288 -27.41 -12.94 20.55
CA GLY A 288 -27.38 -14.40 20.43
C GLY A 288 -26.89 -14.88 19.07
N GLY A 289 -27.26 -16.12 18.69
CA GLY A 289 -26.82 -16.76 17.46
C GLY A 289 -25.42 -17.39 17.51
N THR A 290 -25.01 -17.98 16.39
CA THR A 290 -23.66 -18.55 16.25
C THR A 290 -22.64 -17.43 16.08
N ALA A 291 -21.55 -17.46 16.85
CA ALA A 291 -20.49 -16.47 16.74
C ALA A 291 -19.84 -16.50 15.36
N GLY A 292 -19.92 -15.37 14.64
CA GLY A 292 -19.26 -15.20 13.36
C GLY A 292 -17.81 -14.70 13.49
N PRO A 293 -17.18 -14.33 12.36
CA PRO A 293 -15.76 -13.97 12.34
C PRO A 293 -15.43 -12.74 13.20
N TYR A 294 -16.32 -11.74 13.28
CA TYR A 294 -16.04 -10.51 14.02
C TYR A 294 -16.26 -10.68 15.51
N VAL A 295 -17.27 -11.43 15.95
CA VAL A 295 -17.45 -11.77 17.36
C VAL A 295 -16.26 -12.56 17.91
N LEU A 296 -15.73 -13.53 17.14
CA LEU A 296 -14.55 -14.29 17.54
C LEU A 296 -13.28 -13.42 17.61
N GLN A 297 -13.06 -12.56 16.61
CA GLN A 297 -11.94 -11.61 16.64
C GLN A 297 -12.07 -10.61 17.81
N ALA A 298 -13.28 -10.12 18.09
CA ALA A 298 -13.54 -9.27 19.24
C ALA A 298 -13.25 -9.99 20.56
N ALA A 299 -13.64 -11.25 20.70
CA ALA A 299 -13.33 -12.06 21.88
C ALA A 299 -11.81 -12.19 22.11
N ILE A 300 -11.02 -12.34 21.03
CA ILE A 300 -9.55 -12.34 21.10
C ILE A 300 -9.05 -10.98 21.60
N ALA A 301 -9.55 -9.88 21.04
CA ALA A 301 -9.19 -8.53 21.46
C ALA A 301 -9.56 -8.26 22.94
N VAL A 302 -10.71 -8.76 23.39
CA VAL A 302 -11.16 -8.68 24.79
C VAL A 302 -10.18 -9.38 25.73
N CYS A 303 -9.68 -10.57 25.38
CA CYS A 303 -8.68 -11.26 26.20
C CYS A 303 -7.43 -10.41 26.42
N HIS A 304 -6.97 -9.70 25.39
CA HIS A 304 -5.87 -8.76 25.54
C HIS A 304 -6.24 -7.56 26.42
N ALA A 305 -7.42 -6.98 26.26
CA ALA A 305 -7.84 -5.80 27.04
C ALA A 305 -8.17 -6.08 28.51
N GLN A 306 -8.51 -7.33 28.86
CA GLN A 306 -8.79 -7.73 30.24
C GLN A 306 -7.54 -7.91 31.09
N ALA A 307 -6.42 -8.33 30.48
CA ALA A 307 -5.19 -8.53 31.22
C ALA A 307 -4.54 -7.19 31.61
N SER A 308 -4.03 -7.08 32.84
CA SER A 308 -3.44 -5.82 33.33
C SER A 308 -2.00 -5.62 32.82
N SER A 309 -1.31 -6.73 32.53
CA SER A 309 0.05 -6.81 31.99
C SER A 309 0.12 -7.73 30.76
N ALA A 310 1.25 -7.72 30.05
CA ALA A 310 1.41 -8.59 28.87
C ALA A 310 1.47 -10.08 29.27
N GLU A 311 2.07 -10.35 30.42
CA GLU A 311 2.32 -11.65 31.02
C GLU A 311 1.03 -12.32 31.50
N GLU A 312 0.04 -11.54 31.95
CA GLU A 312 -1.28 -12.02 32.36
C GLU A 312 -2.23 -12.33 31.20
N THR A 313 -1.79 -12.18 29.95
CA THR A 313 -2.65 -12.48 28.79
C THR A 313 -2.99 -13.96 28.74
N ASP A 314 -4.28 -14.29 28.69
CA ASP A 314 -4.77 -15.67 28.58
C ASP A 314 -4.55 -16.24 27.16
N TRP A 315 -3.31 -16.65 26.89
CA TRP A 315 -2.90 -17.23 25.62
C TRP A 315 -3.58 -18.57 25.29
N PRO A 316 -3.80 -19.51 26.25
CA PRO A 316 -4.57 -20.73 25.98
C PRO A 316 -5.97 -20.44 25.44
N ARG A 317 -6.68 -19.48 26.03
CA ARG A 317 -8.00 -19.05 25.54
C ARG A 317 -7.92 -18.42 24.16
N ILE A 318 -6.93 -17.54 23.91
CA ILE A 318 -6.72 -16.92 22.60
C ILE A 318 -6.43 -17.98 21.53
N ALA A 319 -5.64 -19.01 21.84
CA ALA A 319 -5.35 -20.11 20.91
C ALA A 319 -6.62 -20.89 20.56
N GLY A 320 -7.47 -21.21 21.53
CA GLY A 320 -8.77 -21.86 21.29
C GLY A 320 -9.74 -21.00 20.48
N LEU A 321 -9.74 -19.68 20.68
CA LEU A 321 -10.54 -18.74 19.86
C LEU A 321 -10.04 -18.69 18.40
N TYR A 322 -8.72 -18.68 18.19
CA TYR A 322 -8.16 -18.78 16.83
C TYR A 322 -8.48 -20.13 16.18
N GLU A 323 -8.48 -21.23 16.92
CA GLU A 323 -8.88 -22.54 16.40
C GLU A 323 -10.34 -22.53 15.90
N ALA A 324 -11.25 -21.92 16.66
CA ALA A 324 -12.62 -21.71 16.22
C ALA A 324 -12.71 -20.79 14.98
N LEU A 325 -11.91 -19.72 14.95
CA LEU A 325 -11.88 -18.79 13.83
C LEU A 325 -11.32 -19.42 12.56
N VAL A 326 -10.30 -20.27 12.63
CA VAL A 326 -9.75 -20.99 11.47
C VAL A 326 -10.76 -21.96 10.88
N ARG A 327 -11.59 -22.62 11.70
CA ARG A 327 -12.67 -23.48 11.21
C ARG A 327 -13.73 -22.68 10.44
N LEU A 328 -14.01 -21.46 10.89
CA LEU A 328 -15.00 -20.59 10.26
C LEU A 328 -14.45 -19.88 9.01
N VAL A 329 -13.21 -19.42 9.09
CA VAL A 329 -12.51 -18.66 8.05
C VAL A 329 -11.12 -19.28 7.85
N PRO A 330 -10.97 -20.26 6.93
CA PRO A 330 -9.72 -20.99 6.71
C PRO A 330 -8.71 -20.17 5.89
N SER A 331 -8.43 -18.95 6.33
CA SER A 331 -7.48 -18.04 5.69
C SER A 331 -6.05 -18.29 6.18
N PRO A 332 -5.04 -18.25 5.29
CA PRO A 332 -3.64 -18.42 5.69
C PRO A 332 -3.16 -17.32 6.65
N VAL A 333 -3.75 -16.12 6.59
CA VAL A 333 -3.46 -15.03 7.54
C VAL A 333 -3.99 -15.36 8.94
N VAL A 334 -5.19 -15.94 9.03
CA VAL A 334 -5.77 -16.36 10.31
C VAL A 334 -4.96 -17.51 10.91
N ARG A 335 -4.52 -18.47 10.08
CA ARG A 335 -3.61 -19.56 10.49
C ARG A 335 -2.27 -19.03 10.99
N LEU A 336 -1.71 -18.00 10.35
CA LEU A 336 -0.49 -17.35 10.84
C LEU A 336 -0.70 -16.72 12.23
N ASN A 337 -1.82 -16.03 12.44
CA ASN A 337 -2.16 -15.46 13.74
C ASN A 337 -2.39 -16.55 14.81
N GLN A 338 -3.00 -17.68 14.43
CA GLN A 338 -3.12 -18.86 15.29
C GLN A 338 -1.74 -19.40 15.68
N ALA A 339 -0.78 -19.47 14.75
CA ALA A 339 0.57 -19.93 15.05
C ALA A 339 1.27 -19.07 16.12
N VAL A 340 1.03 -17.75 16.11
CA VAL A 340 1.48 -16.86 17.19
C VAL A 340 0.84 -17.23 18.52
N ALA A 341 -0.49 -17.38 18.55
CA ALA A 341 -1.23 -17.69 19.77
C ALA A 341 -0.81 -19.04 20.38
N VAL A 342 -0.68 -20.07 19.55
CA VAL A 342 -0.18 -21.39 19.95
C VAL A 342 1.27 -21.31 20.41
N GLY A 343 2.12 -20.54 19.71
CA GLY A 343 3.50 -20.30 20.11
C GLY A 343 3.64 -19.66 21.49
N MET A 344 2.70 -18.79 21.85
CA MET A 344 2.66 -18.15 23.17
C MET A 344 2.05 -19.05 24.26
N ALA A 345 1.09 -19.91 23.91
CA ALA A 345 0.39 -20.78 24.86
C ALA A 345 1.15 -22.09 25.15
N ALA A 346 1.74 -22.71 24.13
CA ALA A 346 2.35 -24.04 24.18
C ALA A 346 3.87 -24.03 23.91
N GLY A 347 4.46 -22.86 23.66
CA GLY A 347 5.89 -22.68 23.43
C GLY A 347 6.25 -22.40 21.96
N PRO A 348 7.38 -21.70 21.70
CA PRO A 348 7.69 -21.15 20.39
C PRO A 348 7.81 -22.21 19.28
N GLU A 349 8.21 -23.43 19.61
CA GLU A 349 8.37 -24.58 18.73
C GLU A 349 7.03 -25.05 18.16
N ALA A 350 5.97 -25.06 18.98
CA ALA A 350 4.62 -25.39 18.53
C ALA A 350 4.11 -24.35 17.52
N GLY A 351 4.39 -23.07 17.77
CA GLY A 351 4.11 -22.01 16.80
C GLY A 351 4.92 -22.15 15.51
N LEU A 352 6.22 -22.47 15.61
CA LEU A 352 7.09 -22.65 14.46
C LEU A 352 6.64 -23.80 13.55
N ALA A 353 6.20 -24.92 14.13
CA ALA A 353 5.65 -26.05 13.38
C ALA A 353 4.46 -25.61 12.49
N LEU A 354 3.53 -24.82 13.03
CA LEU A 354 2.41 -24.28 12.27
C LEU A 354 2.85 -23.29 11.18
N THR A 355 3.89 -22.49 11.43
CA THR A 355 4.41 -21.57 10.41
C THR A 355 5.14 -22.27 9.26
N GLU A 356 5.68 -23.48 9.49
CA GLU A 356 6.39 -24.24 8.46
C GLU A 356 5.42 -24.71 7.36
N GLU A 357 4.22 -25.14 7.74
CA GLU A 357 3.14 -25.48 6.80
C GLU A 357 2.76 -24.29 5.91
N LEU A 358 2.84 -23.07 6.43
CA LEU A 358 2.46 -21.83 5.74
C LEU A 358 3.50 -21.34 4.73
N LEU A 359 4.74 -21.83 4.78
CA LEU A 359 5.78 -21.42 3.82
C LEU A 359 5.46 -21.81 2.38
N ALA A 360 4.77 -22.94 2.22
CA ALA A 360 4.40 -23.46 0.91
C ALA A 360 3.21 -22.70 0.30
N ASP A 361 2.48 -21.92 1.10
CA ASP A 361 1.27 -21.21 0.66
C ASP A 361 1.64 -20.02 -0.26
N PRO A 362 1.20 -20.03 -1.53
CA PRO A 362 1.49 -18.95 -2.47
C PRO A 362 0.97 -17.58 -2.00
N ALA A 363 -0.12 -17.53 -1.23
CA ALA A 363 -0.74 -16.28 -0.78
C ALA A 363 0.13 -15.53 0.25
N LEU A 364 1.01 -16.23 0.96
CA LEU A 364 1.89 -15.63 1.98
C LEU A 364 3.32 -15.38 1.49
N ARG A 365 3.66 -15.72 0.25
CA ARG A 365 5.03 -15.63 -0.30
C ARG A 365 5.65 -14.24 -0.13
N ASP A 366 4.88 -13.20 -0.43
CA ASP A 366 5.29 -11.80 -0.35
C ASP A 366 4.73 -11.08 0.89
N TYR A 367 4.14 -11.83 1.82
CA TYR A 367 3.53 -11.29 3.02
C TYR A 367 4.55 -11.17 4.14
N HIS A 368 5.04 -9.94 4.38
CA HIS A 368 6.15 -9.68 5.31
C HIS A 368 5.92 -10.14 6.75
N LEU A 369 4.67 -10.31 7.20
CA LEU A 369 4.37 -10.76 8.56
C LEU A 369 4.68 -12.24 8.78
N LEU A 370 4.68 -13.08 7.74
CA LEU A 370 5.08 -14.48 7.89
C LEU A 370 6.55 -14.61 8.35
N PRO A 371 7.55 -14.06 7.63
CA PRO A 371 8.93 -14.07 8.12
C PRO A 371 9.10 -13.25 9.42
N GLY A 372 8.31 -12.19 9.64
CA GLY A 372 8.34 -11.44 10.90
C GLY A 372 7.93 -12.27 12.13
N VAL A 373 6.83 -13.03 12.02
CA VAL A 373 6.35 -13.94 13.07
C VAL A 373 7.34 -15.06 13.31
N ARG A 374 7.86 -15.66 12.24
CA ARG A 374 8.90 -16.70 12.34
C ARG A 374 10.14 -16.17 13.05
N GLY A 375 10.60 -14.97 12.70
CA GLY A 375 11.73 -14.32 13.37
C GLY A 375 11.53 -14.16 14.87
N ASP A 376 10.32 -13.76 15.31
CA ASP A 376 10.01 -13.63 16.75
C ASP A 376 10.02 -14.99 17.47
N LEU A 377 9.40 -16.01 16.88
CA LEU A 377 9.38 -17.37 17.46
C LEU A 377 10.78 -18.02 17.47
N LEU A 378 11.58 -17.83 16.42
CA LEU A 378 12.99 -18.26 16.35
C LEU A 378 13.83 -17.58 17.43
N LEU A 379 13.61 -16.29 17.66
CA LEU A 379 14.33 -15.57 18.70
C LEU A 379 13.97 -16.10 20.10
N ARG A 380 12.68 -16.38 20.35
CA ARG A 380 12.18 -16.94 21.62
C ARG A 380 12.69 -18.36 21.89
N SER A 381 12.88 -19.16 20.83
CA SER A 381 13.50 -20.49 20.90
C SER A 381 15.03 -20.46 20.96
N GLY A 382 15.65 -19.27 20.97
CA GLY A 382 17.09 -19.10 21.05
C GLY A 382 17.85 -19.26 19.72
N ARG A 383 17.14 -19.47 18.61
CA ARG A 383 17.70 -19.61 17.23
C ARG A 383 18.00 -18.24 16.63
N ARG A 384 18.96 -17.54 17.24
CA ARG A 384 19.28 -16.12 16.99
C ARG A 384 19.63 -15.78 15.53
N GLU A 385 20.52 -16.56 14.91
CA GLU A 385 20.97 -16.26 13.55
C GLU A 385 19.86 -16.47 12.50
N GLU A 386 19.02 -17.49 12.69
CA GLU A 386 17.84 -17.71 11.85
C GLU A 386 16.81 -16.60 12.05
N ALA A 387 16.57 -16.19 13.30
CA ALA A 387 15.69 -15.06 13.61
C ALA A 387 16.14 -13.77 12.92
N ARG A 388 17.43 -13.47 12.92
CA ARG A 388 18.02 -12.30 12.25
C ARG A 388 17.70 -12.30 10.75
N ARG A 389 17.92 -13.44 10.07
CA ARG A 389 17.65 -13.59 8.63
C ARG A 389 16.17 -13.42 8.29
N GLU A 390 15.29 -13.97 9.12
CA GLU A 390 13.84 -13.83 8.94
C GLU A 390 13.38 -12.37 9.16
N PHE A 391 13.93 -11.64 10.13
CA PHE A 391 13.66 -10.20 10.27
C PHE A 391 14.16 -9.38 9.07
N GLU A 392 15.34 -9.68 8.53
CA GLU A 392 15.84 -9.04 7.30
C GLU A 392 14.97 -9.32 6.09
N ARG A 393 14.50 -10.57 5.94
CA ARG A 393 13.55 -10.96 4.90
C ARG A 393 12.21 -10.23 5.05
N ALA A 394 11.68 -10.15 6.26
CA ALA A 394 10.46 -9.39 6.54
C ALA A 394 10.64 -7.91 6.18
N ALA A 395 11.77 -7.31 6.54
CA ALA A 395 12.07 -5.91 6.20
C ALA A 395 12.12 -5.66 4.68
N ALA A 396 12.60 -6.63 3.89
CA ALA A 396 12.65 -6.53 2.44
C ALA A 396 11.27 -6.60 1.76
N LEU A 397 10.26 -7.17 2.42
CA LEU A 397 8.92 -7.39 1.86
C LEU A 397 7.91 -6.29 2.22
N THR A 398 8.10 -5.56 3.33
CA THR A 398 7.17 -4.48 3.71
C THR A 398 7.36 -3.21 2.87
N LYS A 399 6.24 -2.55 2.55
CA LYS A 399 6.19 -1.26 1.87
C LYS A 399 6.04 -0.08 2.85
N ASN A 400 5.83 -0.35 4.14
CA ASN A 400 5.76 0.66 5.18
C ASN A 400 7.18 0.95 5.71
N ALA A 401 7.59 2.22 5.71
CA ALA A 401 8.94 2.60 6.11
C ALA A 401 9.20 2.38 7.60
N ALA A 402 8.21 2.66 8.46
CA ALA A 402 8.34 2.50 9.90
C ALA A 402 8.46 1.01 10.30
N GLU A 403 7.69 0.13 9.65
CA GLU A 403 7.79 -1.32 9.85
C GLU A 403 9.13 -1.87 9.38
N ARG A 404 9.61 -1.42 8.20
CA ARG A 404 10.92 -1.83 7.69
C ARG A 404 12.03 -1.48 8.67
N ASP A 405 12.06 -0.23 9.14
CA ASP A 405 13.07 0.24 10.08
C ASP A 405 12.98 -0.50 11.42
N PHE A 406 11.77 -0.81 11.89
CA PHE A 406 11.55 -1.62 13.07
C PHE A 406 12.13 -3.04 12.92
N LEU A 407 11.85 -3.73 11.81
CA LEU A 407 12.34 -5.08 11.54
C LEU A 407 13.87 -5.11 11.40
N LEU A 408 14.47 -4.13 10.73
CA LEU A 408 15.93 -4.00 10.64
C LEU A 408 16.57 -3.75 12.01
N ARG A 409 15.96 -2.91 12.86
CA ARG A 409 16.42 -2.72 14.25
C ARG A 409 16.32 -4.01 15.04
N ARG A 410 15.25 -4.79 14.88
CA ARG A 410 15.14 -6.10 15.53
C ARG A 410 16.26 -7.03 15.08
N ALA A 411 16.51 -7.15 13.79
CA ALA A 411 17.62 -7.93 13.26
C ALA A 411 18.97 -7.52 13.87
N ALA A 412 19.26 -6.21 13.92
CA ALA A 412 20.50 -5.69 14.49
C ALA A 412 20.62 -5.85 16.01
N SER A 413 19.48 -5.87 16.73
CA SER A 413 19.43 -6.04 18.19
C SER A 413 19.67 -7.49 18.64
N VAL A 414 19.51 -8.46 17.75
CA VAL A 414 19.84 -9.85 18.07
C VAL A 414 21.35 -9.93 18.21
N PRO A 415 21.89 -10.23 19.42
CA PRO A 415 23.33 -10.32 19.60
C PRO A 415 23.86 -11.35 18.61
N ALA A 416 24.87 -10.96 17.83
CA ALA A 416 25.69 -11.93 17.13
C ALA A 416 26.10 -12.94 18.19
N GLY A 417 25.70 -14.21 18.04
CA GLY A 417 26.10 -15.23 18.99
C GLY A 417 27.62 -15.11 19.16
N ALA A 418 28.09 -15.05 20.42
CA ALA A 418 29.49 -15.37 20.68
C ALA A 418 29.79 -16.66 19.91
N PRO A 419 30.89 -16.74 19.14
CA PRO A 419 31.13 -17.85 18.23
C PRO A 419 31.01 -19.16 19.01
N GLY A 420 29.84 -19.80 18.90
CA GLY A 420 29.54 -21.05 19.54
C GLY A 420 30.47 -22.06 18.89
N THR A 421 31.43 -22.55 19.67
CA THR A 421 32.20 -23.78 19.47
C THR A 421 32.24 -24.26 18.02
N ARG A 422 33.27 -23.76 17.32
CA ARG A 422 33.71 -24.19 15.99
C ARG A 422 33.88 -25.71 15.97
N ASP A 423 33.02 -26.38 15.23
CA ASP A 423 33.24 -27.76 14.79
C ASP A 423 32.96 -27.95 13.28
N GLN A 424 32.87 -26.85 12.50
CA GLN A 424 32.45 -26.91 11.07
C GLN A 424 33.40 -26.22 10.06
N GLY A 425 34.63 -25.85 10.43
CA GLY A 425 35.59 -25.25 9.50
C GLY A 425 35.20 -23.85 8.98
N PRO A 426 35.93 -23.28 7.98
CA PRO A 426 35.65 -21.94 7.47
C PRO A 426 34.33 -21.89 6.68
N THR A 427 33.62 -20.77 6.82
CA THR A 427 32.39 -20.51 6.05
C THR A 427 32.71 -20.10 4.61
N LEU A 428 31.72 -20.23 3.70
CA LEU A 428 31.85 -19.84 2.29
C LEU A 428 32.25 -18.38 2.12
N GLY A 429 31.73 -17.48 2.97
CA GLY A 429 32.12 -16.08 2.98
C GLY A 429 33.59 -15.86 3.32
N GLU A 430 34.06 -16.49 4.40
CA GLU A 430 35.47 -16.41 4.85
C GLU A 430 36.43 -17.03 3.84
N ALA A 431 36.10 -18.24 3.36
CA ALA A 431 36.92 -18.96 2.39
C ALA A 431 36.98 -18.25 1.04
N ALA A 432 35.88 -17.68 0.56
CA ALA A 432 35.89 -16.92 -0.70
C ALA A 432 36.74 -15.66 -0.59
N GLN A 433 36.72 -14.96 0.54
CA GLN A 433 37.59 -13.80 0.77
C GLN A 433 39.07 -14.21 0.81
N ALA A 434 39.41 -15.25 1.57
CA ALA A 434 40.77 -15.77 1.68
C ALA A 434 41.30 -16.27 0.32
N PHE A 435 40.48 -16.95 -0.47
CA PHE A 435 40.84 -17.43 -1.81
C PHE A 435 41.16 -16.29 -2.78
N LEU A 436 40.38 -15.21 -2.74
CA LEU A 436 40.56 -14.06 -3.64
C LEU A 436 41.71 -13.13 -3.22
N ALA A 437 42.15 -13.22 -1.97
CA ALA A 437 43.25 -12.43 -1.40
C ALA A 437 44.64 -13.06 -1.64
N ARG A 438 44.74 -14.21 -2.30
CA ARG A 438 46.01 -14.89 -2.59
C ARG A 438 46.89 -14.06 -3.52
N GLU A 439 48.17 -13.87 -3.16
CA GLU A 439 49.15 -13.14 -3.96
C GLU A 439 49.41 -13.78 -5.34
N GLU A 440 49.23 -15.10 -5.45
CA GLU A 440 49.42 -15.89 -6.67
C GLU A 440 48.30 -15.71 -7.71
N LEU A 441 47.19 -15.05 -7.35
CA LEU A 441 46.02 -14.91 -8.22
C LEU A 441 46.09 -13.57 -9.00
N PRO A 442 46.24 -13.57 -10.34
CA PRO A 442 46.34 -12.33 -11.11
C PRO A 442 45.12 -11.42 -10.90
N PRO A 443 45.25 -10.08 -10.81
CA PRO A 443 44.13 -9.17 -10.49
C PRO A 443 42.93 -9.28 -11.44
N ALA A 444 43.18 -9.59 -12.72
CA ALA A 444 42.11 -9.81 -13.70
C ALA A 444 41.32 -11.11 -13.42
N THR A 445 42.02 -12.16 -12.98
CA THR A 445 41.44 -13.46 -12.58
C THR A 445 40.70 -13.33 -11.26
N ALA A 446 41.25 -12.61 -10.27
CA ALA A 446 40.59 -12.33 -8.99
C ALA A 446 39.24 -11.63 -9.18
N ARG A 447 39.16 -10.62 -10.08
CA ARG A 447 37.88 -9.98 -10.43
C ARG A 447 36.88 -10.96 -11.05
N SER A 448 37.34 -11.81 -11.98
CA SER A 448 36.47 -12.79 -12.64
C SER A 448 35.99 -13.90 -11.70
N TYR A 449 36.87 -14.40 -10.82
CA TYR A 449 36.53 -15.41 -9.82
C TYR A 449 35.63 -14.81 -8.74
N GLY A 450 35.90 -13.56 -8.34
CA GLY A 450 35.09 -12.81 -7.38
C GLY A 450 33.64 -12.66 -7.82
N GLN A 451 33.37 -12.42 -9.11
CA GLN A 451 32.00 -12.38 -9.64
C GLN A 451 31.28 -13.73 -9.47
N THR A 452 32.00 -14.84 -9.63
CA THR A 452 31.45 -16.20 -9.49
C THR A 452 31.16 -16.52 -8.02
N LEU A 453 32.13 -16.26 -7.15
CA LEU A 453 32.03 -16.55 -5.72
C LEU A 453 31.01 -15.64 -5.02
N GLN A 454 30.88 -14.38 -5.43
CA GLN A 454 29.83 -13.49 -4.95
C GLN A 454 28.43 -14.03 -5.28
N ARG A 455 28.24 -14.62 -6.47
CA ARG A 455 26.95 -15.20 -6.84
C ARG A 455 26.64 -16.49 -6.09
N LEU A 456 27.65 -17.32 -5.81
CA LEU A 456 27.49 -18.49 -4.93
C LEU A 456 27.16 -18.07 -3.50
N ARG A 457 27.85 -17.07 -2.96
CA ARG A 457 27.61 -16.47 -1.65
C ARG A 457 26.20 -15.91 -1.49
N LEU A 458 25.69 -15.19 -2.50
CA LEU A 458 24.32 -14.67 -2.49
C LEU A 458 23.26 -15.77 -2.59
N ALA A 459 23.54 -16.87 -3.30
CA ALA A 459 22.56 -17.93 -3.54
C ALA A 459 22.56 -19.02 -2.47
N LEU A 460 23.72 -19.33 -1.89
CA LEU A 460 23.91 -20.39 -0.89
C LEU A 460 24.08 -19.85 0.54
N GLY A 461 24.33 -18.55 0.68
CA GLY A 461 24.57 -17.87 1.95
C GLY A 461 26.05 -17.87 2.36
N ASP A 462 26.51 -16.74 2.90
CA ASP A 462 27.90 -16.56 3.37
C ASP A 462 28.28 -17.51 4.50
N GLY A 463 27.30 -17.89 5.34
CA GLY A 463 27.53 -18.74 6.51
C GLY A 463 27.53 -20.25 6.23
N LEU A 464 27.39 -20.68 4.97
CA LEU A 464 27.45 -22.11 4.64
C LEU A 464 28.87 -22.65 4.90
N PRO A 465 29.07 -23.68 5.73
CA PRO A 465 30.38 -24.32 5.88
C PRO A 465 30.87 -24.83 4.53
N VAL A 466 32.12 -24.54 4.17
CA VAL A 466 32.64 -24.93 2.84
C VAL A 466 32.60 -26.45 2.66
N ALA A 467 32.87 -27.21 3.73
CA ALA A 467 32.79 -28.67 3.74
C ALA A 467 31.37 -29.22 3.47
N ALA A 468 30.33 -28.42 3.72
CA ALA A 468 28.93 -28.80 3.48
C ALA A 468 28.45 -28.46 2.05
N MET A 469 29.28 -27.81 1.23
CA MET A 469 28.92 -27.48 -0.15
C MET A 469 28.86 -28.74 -1.01
N THR A 470 27.79 -28.88 -1.79
CA THR A 470 27.63 -29.98 -2.75
C THR A 470 27.64 -29.50 -4.20
N ALA A 471 28.09 -30.37 -5.11
CA ALA A 471 28.08 -30.08 -6.55
C ALA A 471 26.66 -29.83 -7.10
N ASP A 472 25.62 -30.41 -6.48
CA ASP A 472 24.22 -30.22 -6.89
C ASP A 472 23.70 -28.82 -6.52
N GLN A 473 24.06 -28.31 -5.34
CA GLN A 473 23.79 -26.92 -4.94
C GLN A 473 24.45 -25.93 -5.91
N VAL A 474 25.74 -26.16 -6.21
CA VAL A 474 26.49 -25.33 -7.17
C VAL A 474 25.86 -25.39 -8.57
N ALA A 475 25.45 -26.57 -9.04
CA ALA A 475 24.75 -26.71 -10.31
C ALA A 475 23.39 -25.99 -10.33
N GLY A 476 22.66 -25.99 -9.21
CA GLY A 476 21.45 -25.20 -9.03
C GLY A 476 21.68 -23.70 -9.25
N VAL A 477 22.71 -23.14 -8.61
CA VAL A 477 23.10 -21.73 -8.81
C VAL A 477 23.49 -21.47 -10.26
N PHE A 478 24.21 -22.39 -10.90
CA PHE A 478 24.63 -22.24 -12.29
C PHE A 478 23.47 -22.23 -13.29
N ARG A 479 22.45 -23.07 -13.08
CA ARG A 479 21.25 -23.06 -13.91
C ARG A 479 20.53 -21.71 -13.85
N THR A 480 20.40 -21.14 -12.66
CA THR A 480 19.72 -19.84 -12.45
C THR A 480 20.55 -18.66 -12.94
N ALA A 481 21.84 -18.61 -12.61
CA ALA A 481 22.68 -17.44 -12.86
C ALA A 481 23.29 -17.42 -14.26
N TRP A 482 23.58 -18.59 -14.84
CA TRP A 482 24.32 -18.70 -16.11
C TRP A 482 23.73 -19.73 -17.08
N GLY A 483 22.52 -20.24 -16.85
CA GLY A 483 21.90 -21.28 -17.69
C GLY A 483 21.86 -20.91 -19.18
N SER A 484 21.57 -19.65 -19.50
CA SER A 484 21.53 -19.08 -20.86
C SER A 484 22.85 -18.45 -21.32
N ALA A 485 23.91 -18.50 -20.52
CA ALA A 485 25.17 -17.86 -20.84
C ALA A 485 25.89 -18.53 -22.02
N ALA A 486 26.59 -17.72 -22.83
CA ALA A 486 27.47 -18.19 -23.90
C ALA A 486 28.53 -19.17 -23.38
N ALA A 487 28.99 -20.09 -24.24
CA ALA A 487 29.91 -21.17 -23.87
C ALA A 487 31.19 -20.65 -23.19
N ALA A 488 31.78 -19.56 -23.69
CA ALA A 488 32.95 -18.92 -23.11
C ALA A 488 32.70 -18.41 -21.67
N THR A 489 31.56 -17.77 -21.43
CA THR A 489 31.18 -17.24 -20.10
C THR A 489 30.87 -18.37 -19.12
N TRP A 490 30.11 -19.39 -19.57
CA TRP A 490 29.82 -20.59 -18.79
C TRP A 490 31.09 -21.31 -18.33
N ASN A 491 32.01 -21.56 -19.27
CA ASN A 491 33.26 -22.26 -18.98
C ASN A 491 34.17 -21.46 -18.05
N ARG A 492 34.13 -20.12 -18.10
CA ARG A 492 34.90 -19.24 -17.19
C ARG A 492 34.40 -19.34 -15.74
N HIS A 493 33.09 -19.27 -15.52
CA HIS A 493 32.52 -19.43 -14.18
C HIS A 493 32.73 -20.85 -13.64
N ARG A 494 32.60 -21.87 -14.49
CA ARG A 494 32.94 -23.26 -14.13
C ARG A 494 34.39 -23.39 -13.65
N ALA A 495 35.34 -22.78 -14.38
CA ALA A 495 36.75 -22.83 -14.00
C ALA A 495 37.01 -22.15 -12.63
N ALA A 496 36.30 -21.07 -12.32
CA ALA A 496 36.39 -20.41 -11.02
C ALA A 496 35.93 -21.33 -9.87
N VAL A 497 34.85 -22.10 -10.07
CA VAL A 497 34.37 -23.09 -9.09
C VAL A 497 35.37 -24.21 -8.89
N GLY A 498 35.90 -24.78 -9.97
CA GLY A 498 36.91 -25.84 -9.89
C GLY A 498 38.17 -25.37 -9.16
N SER A 499 38.62 -24.14 -9.43
CA SER A 499 39.79 -23.56 -8.76
C SER A 499 39.54 -23.25 -7.28
N PHE A 500 38.34 -22.81 -6.91
CA PHE A 500 37.97 -22.56 -5.52
C PHE A 500 37.84 -23.87 -4.74
N GLY A 501 37.14 -24.87 -5.29
CA GLY A 501 36.96 -26.17 -4.65
C GLY A 501 38.28 -26.91 -4.43
N ALA A 502 39.20 -26.85 -5.40
CA ALA A 502 40.53 -27.42 -5.26
C ALA A 502 41.36 -26.74 -4.14
N TRP A 503 41.24 -25.42 -3.99
CA TRP A 503 41.94 -24.68 -2.93
C TRP A 503 41.33 -24.92 -1.55
N ALA A 504 40.00 -25.02 -1.46
CA ALA A 504 39.29 -25.20 -0.20
C ALA A 504 39.22 -26.66 0.26
N GLU A 505 39.98 -27.57 -0.35
CA GLU A 505 39.99 -29.01 -0.07
C GLU A 505 38.61 -29.69 -0.21
N VAL A 506 37.73 -29.12 -1.06
CA VAL A 506 36.45 -29.73 -1.46
C VAL A 506 36.51 -29.99 -2.97
N PRO A 507 37.25 -31.02 -3.41
CA PRO A 507 37.38 -31.33 -4.82
C PRO A 507 36.01 -31.71 -5.40
N HIS A 508 35.83 -31.50 -6.71
CA HIS A 508 34.62 -31.89 -7.47
C HIS A 508 33.35 -31.04 -7.28
N LEU A 509 33.43 -29.83 -6.71
CA LEU A 509 32.29 -28.89 -6.71
C LEU A 509 31.76 -28.54 -8.11
N ASP A 510 32.59 -28.66 -9.14
CA ASP A 510 32.23 -28.45 -10.54
C ASP A 510 31.80 -29.74 -11.28
N ALA A 511 31.73 -30.89 -10.61
CA ALA A 511 31.48 -32.19 -11.26
C ALA A 511 30.14 -32.28 -12.00
N ARG A 512 29.13 -31.51 -11.55
CA ARG A 512 27.81 -31.42 -12.20
C ARG A 512 27.75 -30.36 -13.30
N LEU A 513 28.84 -29.62 -13.54
CA LEU A 513 28.93 -28.57 -14.54
C LEU A 513 29.63 -29.08 -15.80
N VAL A 514 28.85 -29.49 -16.81
CA VAL A 514 29.41 -29.94 -18.10
C VAL A 514 30.04 -28.77 -18.86
N ARG A 515 31.27 -28.95 -19.35
CA ARG A 515 31.94 -27.96 -20.21
C ARG A 515 31.17 -27.79 -21.52
N ARG A 516 30.82 -26.56 -21.89
CA ARG A 516 30.13 -26.25 -23.15
C ARG A 516 31.17 -26.10 -24.28
N ARG A 517 30.93 -26.71 -25.44
CA ARG A 517 31.80 -26.53 -26.62
C ARG A 517 31.57 -25.14 -27.22
N ASP A 518 32.67 -24.49 -27.62
CA ASP A 518 32.63 -23.18 -28.24
C ASP A 518 32.37 -23.36 -29.75
N ASN A 519 31.25 -22.88 -30.26
CA ASN A 519 30.87 -22.99 -31.69
C ASN A 519 31.42 -21.79 -32.50
N SER A 520 32.65 -21.35 -32.24
CA SER A 520 33.25 -20.21 -32.92
C SER A 520 33.79 -20.52 -34.32
N SER A 521 33.67 -21.76 -34.83
CA SER A 521 34.16 -22.15 -36.16
C SER A 521 33.09 -22.19 -37.27
N ARG A 522 31.84 -21.75 -37.02
CA ARG A 522 30.76 -21.81 -38.04
C ARG A 522 30.04 -20.49 -38.23
N ARG A 523 30.78 -19.44 -38.59
CA ARG A 523 30.21 -18.18 -39.10
C ARG A 523 31.04 -17.62 -40.26
N LYS A 524 31.13 -18.40 -41.34
CA LYS A 524 31.30 -17.90 -42.70
C LYS A 524 30.27 -18.61 -43.57
N GLY A 525 29.42 -17.81 -44.23
CA GLY A 525 28.37 -18.29 -45.14
C GLY A 525 26.99 -18.30 -44.50
N THR A 526 26.22 -17.24 -44.74
CA THR A 526 25.09 -17.16 -45.68
C THR A 526 24.08 -16.12 -45.19
N SER A 527 23.95 -15.06 -45.97
CA SER A 527 22.79 -14.17 -46.00
C SER A 527 21.53 -14.94 -46.42
N SER A 528 20.42 -14.78 -45.70
CA SER A 528 19.09 -14.43 -46.24
C SER A 528 17.95 -14.66 -45.25
N ALA A 529 17.01 -13.71 -45.26
CA ALA A 529 15.56 -13.85 -45.09
C ALA A 529 14.94 -14.11 -43.70
N GLY A 530 14.27 -13.06 -43.20
CA GLY A 530 12.84 -13.12 -42.86
C GLY A 530 12.45 -13.43 -41.41
N ALA A 531 12.20 -12.39 -40.61
CA ALA A 531 11.13 -12.39 -39.61
C ALA A 531 10.80 -10.94 -39.20
N ALA A 532 9.52 -10.58 -39.36
CA ALA A 532 8.95 -9.27 -39.14
C ALA A 532 9.10 -8.76 -37.70
N GLY A 533 9.43 -7.48 -37.54
CA GLY A 533 9.34 -6.77 -36.26
C GLY A 533 7.88 -6.37 -35.96
N PRO A 534 7.46 -6.31 -34.69
CA PRO A 534 6.16 -5.73 -34.35
C PRO A 534 6.22 -4.22 -34.57
N GLY A 535 5.25 -3.73 -35.33
CA GLY A 535 5.13 -2.34 -35.73
C GLY A 535 5.00 -1.36 -34.57
N GLU A 536 5.54 -0.17 -34.81
CA GLU A 536 5.37 1.03 -34.01
C GLU A 536 3.87 1.41 -33.96
N PRO A 537 3.27 1.63 -32.78
CA PRO A 537 1.89 2.07 -32.71
C PRO A 537 1.79 3.55 -33.14
N PRO A 538 0.86 3.91 -34.04
CA PRO A 538 0.63 5.30 -34.39
C PRO A 538 0.00 6.02 -33.19
N GLY A 539 0.72 6.96 -32.59
CA GLY A 539 0.23 7.79 -31.47
C GLY A 539 1.23 8.05 -30.33
N GLY A 540 2.38 7.37 -30.28
CA GLY A 540 3.35 7.52 -29.18
C GLY A 540 4.02 8.90 -29.07
N SER A 541 4.20 9.59 -30.19
CA SER A 541 4.79 10.95 -30.25
C SER A 541 3.91 12.00 -29.57
N ASP A 542 2.59 11.97 -29.81
CA ASP A 542 1.68 13.02 -29.32
C ASP A 542 1.31 12.85 -27.85
N VAL A 543 1.16 11.60 -27.38
CA VAL A 543 0.95 11.32 -25.95
C VAL A 543 2.16 11.73 -25.13
N LEU A 544 3.37 11.43 -25.62
CA LEU A 544 4.61 11.84 -24.95
C LEU A 544 4.80 13.36 -24.98
N ARG A 545 4.44 14.02 -26.08
CA ARG A 545 4.50 15.48 -26.21
C ARG A 545 3.53 16.19 -25.27
N ARG A 546 2.28 15.69 -25.14
CA ARG A 546 1.29 16.21 -24.17
C ARG A 546 1.72 15.95 -22.73
N ALA A 547 2.20 14.74 -22.43
CA ALA A 547 2.73 14.39 -21.11
C ALA A 547 3.91 15.28 -20.71
N LEU A 548 4.80 15.61 -21.65
CA LEU A 548 5.89 16.56 -21.43
C LEU A 548 5.39 17.99 -21.20
N GLN A 549 4.34 18.46 -21.88
CA GLN A 549 3.82 19.82 -21.69
C GLN A 549 3.16 20.00 -20.32
N GLU A 550 2.41 18.99 -19.85
CA GLU A 550 1.66 19.01 -18.58
C GLU A 550 2.53 18.69 -17.34
N SER A 551 3.79 18.33 -17.55
CA SER A 551 4.72 17.97 -16.47
C SER A 551 5.40 19.16 -15.83
N ALA A 552 5.76 19.02 -14.55
CA ALA A 552 6.55 20.03 -13.84
C ALA A 552 7.95 20.19 -14.45
N LEU A 553 8.55 21.37 -14.27
CA LEU A 553 9.81 21.78 -14.90
C LEU A 553 10.96 20.78 -14.70
N ARG A 554 11.07 20.21 -13.49
CA ARG A 554 12.10 19.20 -13.15
C ARG A 554 11.98 17.97 -14.02
N GLU A 555 10.77 17.43 -14.16
CA GLU A 555 10.46 16.23 -14.93
C GLU A 555 10.72 16.47 -16.42
N ARG A 556 10.25 17.60 -16.95
CA ARG A 556 10.50 18.00 -18.35
C ARG A 556 11.98 18.08 -18.64
N ALA A 557 12.74 18.76 -17.79
CA ALA A 557 14.19 18.90 -17.94
C ALA A 557 14.89 17.53 -17.87
N LEU A 558 14.51 16.67 -16.92
CA LEU A 558 15.09 15.33 -16.77
C LEU A 558 14.83 14.45 -17.98
N TRP A 559 13.58 14.40 -18.44
CA TRP A 559 13.16 13.55 -19.56
C TRP A 559 13.74 14.02 -20.89
N THR A 560 13.75 15.33 -21.13
CA THR A 560 14.40 15.91 -22.32
C THR A 560 15.91 15.67 -22.29
N LEU A 561 16.56 15.83 -21.14
CA LEU A 561 18.00 15.56 -21.01
C LEU A 561 18.34 14.09 -21.23
N LEU A 562 17.53 13.15 -20.72
CA LEU A 562 17.73 11.71 -20.96
C LEU A 562 17.57 11.32 -22.43
N ARG A 563 16.62 11.95 -23.13
CA ARG A 563 16.40 11.72 -24.56
C ARG A 563 17.52 12.30 -25.40
N GLU A 564 17.91 13.55 -25.15
CA GLU A 564 18.91 14.22 -25.98
C GLU A 564 20.35 13.72 -25.75
N SER A 565 20.65 13.20 -24.55
CA SER A 565 22.02 12.81 -24.19
C SER A 565 22.35 11.33 -24.41
N GLU A 566 21.35 10.47 -24.53
CA GLU A 566 21.47 9.00 -24.52
C GLU A 566 22.28 8.43 -23.33
N ALA A 567 22.59 9.26 -22.33
CA ALA A 567 23.45 8.90 -21.22
C ALA A 567 22.78 7.86 -20.31
N ALA A 568 23.59 7.16 -19.50
CA ALA A 568 23.04 6.30 -18.46
C ALA A 568 22.19 7.14 -17.50
N VAL A 569 21.02 6.62 -17.09
CA VAL A 569 20.12 7.31 -16.17
C VAL A 569 20.82 7.71 -14.87
N SER A 570 21.70 6.84 -14.38
CA SER A 570 22.54 7.10 -13.20
C SER A 570 23.51 8.27 -13.41
N ALA A 571 24.04 8.46 -14.63
CA ALA A 571 24.91 9.58 -14.95
C ALA A 571 24.14 10.90 -14.95
N VAL A 572 22.93 10.93 -15.52
CA VAL A 572 22.08 12.13 -15.56
C VAL A 572 21.57 12.51 -14.17
N LEU A 573 21.08 11.54 -13.39
CA LEU A 573 20.63 11.79 -12.02
C LEU A 573 21.78 12.17 -11.08
N GLY A 574 23.00 11.72 -11.39
CA GLY A 574 24.22 12.01 -10.65
C GLY A 574 24.77 13.43 -10.87
N LEU A 575 24.25 14.20 -11.83
CA LEU A 575 24.74 15.55 -12.12
C LEU A 575 24.48 16.53 -10.98
N ASN A 576 25.46 17.37 -10.69
CA ASN A 576 25.31 18.59 -9.92
C ASN A 576 25.32 19.82 -10.83
N VAL A 577 24.88 20.96 -10.29
CA VAL A 577 24.88 22.24 -11.01
C VAL A 577 26.30 22.65 -11.39
N GLU A 578 27.28 22.43 -10.50
CA GLU A 578 28.69 22.73 -10.78
C GLU A 578 29.33 21.81 -11.83
N ASP A 579 28.67 20.70 -12.21
CA ASP A 579 29.17 19.79 -13.24
C ASP A 579 28.75 20.26 -14.66
N LEU A 580 27.91 21.31 -14.78
CA LEU A 580 27.36 21.80 -16.03
C LEU A 580 28.27 22.84 -16.71
N ASP A 581 28.63 22.58 -17.96
CA ASP A 581 29.21 23.53 -18.90
C ASP A 581 28.13 23.96 -19.89
N VAL A 582 27.41 25.03 -19.53
CA VAL A 582 26.24 25.51 -20.27
C VAL A 582 26.63 26.06 -21.64
N ALA A 583 27.82 26.66 -21.77
CA ALA A 583 28.33 27.21 -23.02
C ALA A 583 28.55 26.11 -24.06
N ASP A 584 29.16 25.00 -23.65
CA ASP A 584 29.46 23.87 -24.51
C ASP A 584 28.41 22.74 -24.46
N ARG A 585 27.27 22.98 -23.79
CA ARG A 585 26.11 22.07 -23.64
C ARG A 585 26.50 20.66 -23.21
N ARG A 586 27.36 20.57 -22.20
CA ARG A 586 27.91 19.31 -21.71
C ARG A 586 28.07 19.30 -20.20
N ALA A 587 28.11 18.11 -19.61
CA ALA A 587 28.42 17.93 -18.20
C ALA A 587 29.32 16.72 -17.97
N LEU A 588 30.13 16.83 -16.91
CA LEU A 588 31.09 15.80 -16.49
C LEU A 588 30.73 15.34 -15.06
N PRO A 589 30.04 14.19 -14.89
CA PRO A 589 29.68 13.68 -13.57
C PRO A 589 30.92 13.17 -12.82
N GLY A 590 31.49 14.00 -11.93
CA GLY A 590 32.54 13.60 -10.99
C GLY A 590 33.86 13.09 -11.59
N THR A 591 34.85 12.84 -10.72
CA THR A 591 36.29 12.68 -11.01
C THR A 591 36.73 11.51 -11.91
N SER A 592 35.80 10.73 -12.50
CA SER A 592 36.15 9.53 -13.29
C SER A 592 36.03 9.67 -14.82
N GLY A 593 35.56 10.81 -15.35
CA GLY A 593 35.72 11.21 -16.76
C GLY A 593 35.16 10.28 -17.84
N ARG A 594 34.47 9.18 -17.51
CA ARG A 594 34.12 8.13 -18.48
C ARG A 594 32.76 8.27 -19.17
N HIS A 595 31.87 9.15 -18.69
CA HIS A 595 30.53 9.32 -19.27
C HIS A 595 30.18 10.80 -19.41
N ARG A 596 30.48 11.38 -20.58
CA ARG A 596 30.11 12.76 -20.95
C ARG A 596 28.61 12.80 -21.21
N VAL A 597 27.88 13.70 -20.55
CA VAL A 597 26.47 13.98 -20.84
C VAL A 597 26.44 15.23 -21.72
N ALA A 598 26.05 15.11 -22.98
CA ALA A 598 25.87 16.26 -23.89
C ALA A 598 24.38 16.42 -24.22
N TRP A 599 23.93 17.64 -24.50
CA TRP A 599 22.52 17.89 -24.79
C TRP A 599 22.30 18.93 -25.88
N ARG A 600 21.07 19.03 -26.40
CA ARG A 600 20.68 19.94 -27.48
C ARG A 600 19.95 21.17 -26.93
N SER A 601 19.45 22.02 -27.81
CA SER A 601 18.88 23.32 -27.45
C SER A 601 17.66 23.21 -26.52
N SER A 602 16.86 22.14 -26.61
CA SER A 602 15.64 21.98 -25.80
C SER A 602 15.96 21.71 -24.33
N ALA A 603 16.94 20.83 -24.04
CA ALA A 603 17.41 20.66 -22.66
C ALA A 603 18.10 21.93 -22.16
N ALA A 604 18.83 22.66 -23.00
CA ALA A 604 19.54 23.88 -22.58
C ALA A 604 18.60 24.94 -21.99
N ALA A 605 17.45 25.20 -22.63
CA ALA A 605 16.46 26.15 -22.12
C ALA A 605 15.85 25.71 -20.78
N LEU A 606 15.47 24.43 -20.68
CA LEU A 606 14.88 23.85 -19.47
C LEU A 606 15.88 23.77 -18.31
N LEU A 607 17.16 23.50 -18.60
CA LEU A 607 18.21 23.47 -17.60
C LEU A 607 18.52 24.86 -17.06
N ALA A 608 18.54 25.90 -17.91
CA ALA A 608 18.72 27.28 -17.46
C ALA A 608 17.60 27.69 -16.48
N GLU A 609 16.34 27.36 -16.82
CA GLU A 609 15.18 27.63 -15.98
C GLU A 609 15.20 26.78 -14.67
N LEU A 610 15.56 25.50 -14.76
CA LEU A 610 15.63 24.58 -13.61
C LEU A 610 16.76 24.92 -12.63
N VAL A 611 17.91 25.35 -13.14
CA VAL A 611 19.05 25.76 -12.31
C VAL A 611 18.72 27.07 -11.60
N GLY A 612 18.14 28.04 -12.32
CA GLY A 612 17.83 29.36 -11.79
C GLY A 612 19.08 30.02 -11.21
N ALA A 613 19.00 30.53 -9.98
CA ALA A 613 20.12 31.17 -9.28
C ALA A 613 21.05 30.20 -8.52
N ARG A 614 20.88 28.87 -8.65
CA ARG A 614 21.71 27.90 -7.92
C ARG A 614 23.11 27.84 -8.54
N THR A 615 24.14 27.80 -7.69
CA THR A 615 25.54 27.66 -8.14
C THR A 615 26.15 26.31 -7.77
N SER A 616 25.50 25.52 -6.90
CA SER A 616 25.98 24.18 -6.52
C SER A 616 24.89 23.23 -6.01
N GLY A 617 25.22 21.93 -5.95
CA GLY A 617 24.37 20.85 -5.44
C GLY A 617 23.63 20.08 -6.55
N PRO A 618 22.78 19.10 -6.19
CA PRO A 618 22.15 18.20 -7.18
C PRO A 618 21.30 18.96 -8.20
N LEU A 619 21.45 18.58 -9.48
CA LEU A 619 20.71 19.19 -10.58
C LEU A 619 19.20 18.95 -10.41
N PHE A 620 18.83 17.70 -10.17
CA PHE A 620 17.45 17.25 -9.92
C PHE A 620 17.22 16.99 -8.43
N LEU A 621 16.36 17.82 -7.82
CA LEU A 621 16.05 17.77 -6.40
C LEU A 621 14.80 16.94 -6.11
N SER A 622 14.75 16.29 -4.94
CA SER A 622 13.53 15.71 -4.40
C SER A 622 12.49 16.78 -4.03
N ASP A 623 11.20 16.40 -3.95
CA ASP A 623 10.11 17.32 -3.57
C ASP A 623 10.22 17.79 -2.12
N ARG A 624 10.70 16.92 -1.23
CA ARG A 624 10.82 17.16 0.20
C ARG A 624 12.28 17.21 0.64
N ARG A 625 12.55 17.95 1.72
CA ARG A 625 13.85 17.92 2.40
C ARG A 625 14.09 16.54 3.04
N PRO A 626 15.32 16.01 3.05
CA PRO A 626 15.62 14.80 3.78
C PRO A 626 15.36 15.00 5.27
N GLY A 627 14.75 14.01 5.94
CA GLY A 627 14.62 14.03 7.39
C GLY A 627 15.99 13.99 8.09
N PRO A 628 16.09 14.38 9.37
CA PRO A 628 17.35 14.53 10.09
C PRO A 628 18.27 13.30 10.06
N ALA A 629 17.69 12.09 10.07
CA ALA A 629 18.44 10.83 10.00
C ALA A 629 19.09 10.62 8.61
N ARG A 630 18.38 10.95 7.54
CA ARG A 630 18.88 10.84 6.15
C ARG A 630 19.89 11.95 5.84
N LEU A 631 19.77 13.10 6.50
CA LEU A 631 20.73 14.20 6.37
C LEU A 631 22.14 13.81 6.87
N ARG A 632 22.25 12.85 7.81
CA ARG A 632 23.53 12.36 8.36
C ARG A 632 24.24 11.34 7.46
N THR A 633 23.51 10.71 6.53
CA THR A 633 24.04 9.64 5.66
C THR A 633 24.27 10.10 4.23
N LEU A 634 23.70 11.23 3.82
CA LEU A 634 23.90 11.82 2.50
C LEU A 634 25.23 12.60 2.47
N GLY A 635 26.00 12.40 1.40
CA GLY A 635 27.19 13.20 1.16
C GLY A 635 26.83 14.66 0.90
N ALA A 636 27.74 15.59 1.21
CA ALA A 636 27.52 17.03 0.99
C ALA A 636 27.13 17.38 -0.45
N ARG A 637 27.58 16.58 -1.44
CA ARG A 637 27.23 16.73 -2.86
C ARG A 637 25.81 16.29 -3.22
N ASP A 638 25.12 15.57 -2.33
CA ASP A 638 23.75 15.05 -2.54
C ASP A 638 22.67 15.91 -1.87
N ILE A 639 23.06 17.03 -1.27
CA ILE A 639 22.16 18.00 -0.65
C ILE A 639 22.35 19.35 -1.33
N CYS A 640 21.25 19.99 -1.70
CA CYS A 640 21.28 21.34 -2.25
C CYS A 640 21.48 22.36 -1.12
N PRO A 641 22.56 23.17 -1.15
CA PRO A 641 22.83 24.14 -0.08
C PRO A 641 21.79 25.25 -0.01
N HIS A 642 21.15 25.60 -1.12
CA HIS A 642 20.14 26.67 -1.17
C HIS A 642 18.77 26.22 -0.64
N THR A 643 18.39 24.96 -0.86
CA THR A 643 17.02 24.49 -0.59
C THR A 643 16.94 23.46 0.53
N GLY A 644 18.07 22.85 0.92
CA GLY A 644 18.14 21.73 1.86
C GLY A 644 17.51 20.44 1.32
N ARG A 645 17.16 20.37 0.04
CA ARG A 645 16.56 19.18 -0.60
C ARG A 645 17.65 18.23 -1.10
N GLY A 646 17.35 16.94 -1.06
CA GLY A 646 18.29 15.90 -1.50
C GLY A 646 18.21 15.66 -3.01
N ARG A 647 19.14 14.86 -3.54
CA ARG A 647 19.10 14.35 -4.92
C ARG A 647 17.83 13.51 -5.17
N LEU A 648 17.25 13.66 -6.36
CA LEU A 648 16.18 12.81 -6.84
C LEU A 648 16.68 11.36 -7.03
N SER A 649 16.04 10.39 -6.37
CA SER A 649 16.43 8.98 -6.50
C SER A 649 15.97 8.37 -7.82
N TYR A 650 16.65 7.31 -8.26
CA TYR A 650 16.29 6.57 -9.46
C TYR A 650 14.85 6.02 -9.38
N GLU A 651 14.46 5.45 -8.24
CA GLU A 651 13.13 4.86 -8.04
C GLU A 651 12.04 5.92 -8.15
N ARG A 652 12.26 7.11 -7.57
CA ARG A 652 11.30 8.21 -7.66
C ARG A 652 11.22 8.77 -9.07
N ALA A 653 12.36 8.95 -9.73
CA ALA A 653 12.40 9.36 -11.13
C ALA A 653 11.70 8.35 -12.05
N GLU A 654 11.88 7.05 -11.80
CA GLU A 654 11.28 5.97 -12.58
C GLU A 654 9.78 5.88 -12.35
N TYR A 655 9.33 6.02 -11.10
CA TYR A 655 7.92 6.11 -10.77
C TYR A 655 7.25 7.27 -11.52
N LEU A 656 7.82 8.48 -11.42
CA LEU A 656 7.28 9.67 -12.08
C LEU A 656 7.22 9.50 -13.61
N CYS A 657 8.27 8.94 -14.20
CA CYS A 657 8.31 8.64 -15.64
C CYS A 657 7.18 7.67 -16.04
N LYS A 658 7.01 6.57 -15.30
CA LYS A 658 5.97 5.57 -15.59
C LYS A 658 4.56 6.14 -15.44
N THR A 659 4.31 6.90 -14.37
CA THR A 659 2.98 7.47 -14.12
C THR A 659 2.59 8.53 -15.15
N THR A 660 3.56 9.30 -15.65
CA THR A 660 3.26 10.42 -16.55
C THR A 660 3.33 10.05 -18.02
N THR A 661 4.24 9.15 -18.41
CA THR A 661 4.47 8.80 -19.82
C THR A 661 4.07 7.37 -20.18
N GLY A 662 3.83 6.50 -19.19
CA GLY A 662 3.66 5.06 -19.40
C GLY A 662 4.97 4.32 -19.71
N LEU A 663 6.10 5.03 -19.83
CA LEU A 663 7.40 4.46 -20.16
C LEU A 663 8.31 4.36 -18.94
N THR A 664 9.22 3.39 -18.94
CA THR A 664 10.38 3.37 -18.03
C THR A 664 11.44 4.39 -18.46
N LEU A 665 12.30 4.84 -17.54
CA LEU A 665 13.41 5.76 -17.89
C LEU A 665 14.34 5.18 -18.97
N ARG A 666 14.50 3.85 -19.02
CA ARG A 666 15.29 3.17 -20.06
C ARG A 666 14.60 3.19 -21.42
N GLN A 667 13.29 2.98 -21.46
CA GLN A 667 12.49 3.08 -22.68
C GLN A 667 12.45 4.52 -23.18
N LEU A 668 12.23 5.49 -22.28
CA LEU A 668 12.22 6.92 -22.61
C LEU A 668 13.56 7.35 -23.23
N ARG A 669 14.70 6.91 -22.67
CA ARG A 669 16.03 7.15 -23.27
C ARG A 669 16.14 6.60 -24.70
N ALA A 670 15.48 5.49 -25.01
CA ALA A 670 15.49 4.88 -26.34
C ALA A 670 14.54 5.55 -27.36
N THR A 671 13.77 6.56 -26.94
CA THR A 671 12.89 7.39 -27.79
C THR A 671 13.53 8.73 -28.20
N GLY A 672 14.81 8.91 -27.86
CA GLY A 672 15.59 10.14 -28.05
C GLY A 672 16.09 10.36 -29.47
#